data_AF-A0A1G9P885-F1
#
_entry.id   AF-A0A1G9P885-F1
#
_cell.length_a   1.000
_cell.length_b   1.000
_cell.length_c   1.000
_cell.angle_alpha   90.00
_cell.angle_beta   90.00
_cell.angle_gamma   90.00
#
_symmetry.space_group_name_H-M   'P 1'
#
loop_
_entity.id
_entity.type
_entity.pdbx_description
1 polymer ?
#
loop_
_entity_poly.entity_id
_entity_poly.type
_entity_poly.pdbx_seq_one_letter_code
_entity_poly.pdbx_strand_id
1 'polypeptide(L)'
;MTSAVPPPLPSCQSTDGTVQLPDCAAKVLVVLEHKDTLGQPLPEGIRVEVRDSRRRSYLGVTDTEGVSQHPGVIAGLFSWQLLAAPGRHLVAVDGQPVHPVAAGLGAPEANAVMHETTVTATYLPPPILIDLHTSPGSGADRLSDDQLEQLRRDGDSATLFVHGYNVARGDWGRFSVEAEAADAGGPFRLGAPLLRPSGAATVSTLCQSQALEADARGLNGSGACSWLASMEYQFNRAAGMADADWRPYSRVVGIAWPGDTGSTAFVEAEFSAMQSGRRLVTVLGQLIDAKLSINIVSHSLGARVVLTALNILGERITGPCIDNLFLWEPAVADNALSPDSPFTTAALKGGYDESFGQNSPGRETHPLGMGTFPLAHRSIKNTVVLHSREDGILGPSGEPDASAWYDPRDWLDDVAAFVDAPQDDRLGELGGAYPKKWWTFPPLVAGGLGYFRDYYFERARALGGDWEAAMLVHLQQRAQHEPHIQHLIDRAWDALTQAIIDEARRAAAATPAGPLDPNVPLPEYDLLKPLAHHGRISELMAERFAERLRRLGQRDNWQPRDRQVRPALGLVGFKKVEDVEFFAKKLTKDTFGFVDQSTWLLAHSAMKYPTEETFIKSYKEGIINQIKERSRFGRY
;
A
#
# COMPACT_ATOMS: atom_id res chain seq x y z
N MET A 1 -43.29 40.47 -20.22
CA MET A 1 -44.77 40.54 -20.10
C MET A 1 -45.27 39.28 -20.80
N THR A 2 -45.71 38.22 -20.14
CA THR A 2 -46.83 38.10 -19.20
C THR A 2 -46.49 37.17 -18.02
N SER A 3 -46.74 37.65 -16.81
CA SER A 3 -46.63 36.95 -15.52
C SER A 3 -47.83 35.99 -15.36
N ALA A 4 -47.56 34.70 -15.12
CA ALA A 4 -48.56 33.76 -14.66
C ALA A 4 -48.57 33.76 -13.13
N VAL A 5 -49.64 34.30 -12.55
CA VAL A 5 -49.91 34.35 -11.11
C VAL A 5 -50.30 32.94 -10.63
N PRO A 6 -49.75 32.40 -9.54
CA PRO A 6 -50.23 31.15 -8.95
C PRO A 6 -51.62 31.33 -8.32
N PRO A 7 -52.47 30.31 -8.27
CA PRO A 7 -53.81 30.42 -7.70
C PRO A 7 -53.75 30.69 -6.18
N PRO A 8 -54.72 31.41 -5.60
CA PRO A 8 -54.74 31.69 -4.17
C PRO A 8 -55.06 30.43 -3.37
N LEU A 9 -54.25 30.14 -2.36
CA LEU A 9 -54.57 29.14 -1.32
C LEU A 9 -55.74 29.64 -0.45
N PRO A 10 -56.65 28.75 0.00
CA PRO A 10 -57.80 29.14 0.82
C PRO A 10 -57.33 29.61 2.21
N SER A 11 -57.70 30.83 2.59
CA SER A 11 -57.45 31.39 3.92
C SER A 11 -58.44 30.86 4.95
N CYS A 12 -57.96 30.23 6.02
CA CYS A 12 -58.76 30.00 7.22
C CYS A 12 -58.75 31.28 8.08
N GLN A 13 -59.88 31.98 8.16
CA GLN A 13 -60.09 33.07 9.11
C GLN A 13 -60.59 32.50 10.44
N SER A 14 -59.93 32.84 11.55
CA SER A 14 -60.53 32.74 12.88
C SER A 14 -61.19 34.07 13.26
N THR A 15 -62.21 34.01 14.10
CA THR A 15 -63.14 35.09 14.42
C THR A 15 -62.59 36.24 15.28
N ASP A 16 -61.28 36.29 15.57
CA ASP A 16 -60.69 37.25 16.53
C ASP A 16 -59.63 38.20 15.96
N GLY A 17 -59.60 38.42 14.64
CA GLY A 17 -58.87 39.55 14.03
C GLY A 17 -57.35 39.56 14.23
N THR A 18 -56.76 38.49 14.76
CA THR A 18 -55.31 38.32 14.84
C THR A 18 -54.84 37.67 13.54
N VAL A 19 -54.08 38.41 12.73
CA VAL A 19 -53.38 37.86 11.57
C VAL A 19 -52.22 37.00 12.08
N GLN A 20 -52.50 35.74 12.40
CA GLN A 20 -51.47 34.72 12.34
C GLN A 20 -51.29 34.35 10.87
N LEU A 21 -50.06 34.43 10.37
CA LEU A 21 -49.69 33.76 9.12
C LEU A 21 -50.11 32.30 9.26
N PRO A 22 -50.99 31.75 8.38
CA PRO A 22 -51.37 30.37 8.48
C PRO A 22 -50.15 29.53 8.20
N ASP A 23 -49.66 28.85 9.23
CA ASP A 23 -48.57 27.90 9.14
C ASP A 23 -49.08 26.57 8.56
N CYS A 24 -49.82 26.65 7.43
CA CYS A 24 -50.39 25.52 6.70
C CYS A 24 -49.31 24.79 5.88
N ALA A 25 -48.18 24.48 6.52
CA ALA A 25 -47.20 23.57 5.96
C ALA A 25 -47.70 22.14 6.24
N ALA A 26 -48.03 21.39 5.19
CA ALA A 26 -48.39 19.99 5.33
C ALA A 26 -47.20 19.23 5.95
N LYS A 27 -47.44 18.58 7.09
CA LYS A 27 -46.45 17.70 7.72
C LYS A 27 -46.53 16.32 7.08
N VAL A 28 -45.38 15.75 6.79
CA VAL A 28 -45.26 14.46 6.14
C VAL A 28 -44.35 13.52 6.94
N LEU A 29 -44.46 12.23 6.66
CA LEU A 29 -43.47 11.24 7.04
C LEU A 29 -42.43 11.12 5.92
N VAL A 30 -41.16 11.37 6.24
CA VAL A 30 -40.05 11.03 5.35
C VAL A 30 -39.45 9.71 5.80
N VAL A 31 -39.35 8.75 4.88
CA VAL A 31 -38.71 7.45 5.08
C VAL A 31 -37.48 7.39 4.18
N LEU A 32 -36.33 7.07 4.75
CA LEU A 32 -35.08 6.91 4.02
C LEU A 32 -34.66 5.45 4.09
N GLU A 33 -34.55 4.79 2.94
CA GLU A 33 -33.95 3.45 2.83
C GLU A 33 -32.47 3.59 2.50
N HIS A 34 -31.59 3.20 3.40
CA HIS A 34 -30.14 3.30 3.21
C HIS A 34 -29.55 1.95 2.82
N LYS A 35 -28.95 1.89 1.63
CA LYS A 35 -28.36 0.65 1.08
C LYS A 35 -26.91 0.86 0.65
N ASP A 36 -26.09 -0.19 0.64
CA ASP A 36 -24.78 -0.16 0.00
C ASP A 36 -24.88 -0.43 -1.52
N THR A 37 -23.75 -0.36 -2.24
CA THR A 37 -23.69 -0.64 -3.69
C THR A 37 -23.98 -2.10 -4.05
N LEU A 38 -24.01 -3.01 -3.07
CA LEU A 38 -24.37 -4.41 -3.22
C LEU A 38 -25.86 -4.65 -2.89
N GLY A 39 -26.61 -3.58 -2.62
CA GLY A 39 -28.04 -3.60 -2.29
C GLY A 39 -28.36 -4.00 -0.85
N GLN A 40 -27.36 -4.11 0.02
CA GLN A 40 -27.55 -4.49 1.42
C GLN A 40 -28.00 -3.29 2.25
N PRO A 41 -28.87 -3.49 3.25
CA PRO A 41 -29.20 -2.43 4.18
C PRO A 41 -27.94 -1.97 4.93
N LEU A 42 -27.82 -0.66 5.17
CA LEU A 42 -26.79 -0.15 6.07
C LEU A 42 -27.02 -0.67 7.51
N PRO A 43 -25.95 -0.82 8.32
CA PRO A 43 -26.07 -1.31 9.69
C PRO A 43 -27.09 -0.54 10.53
N GLU A 44 -27.77 -1.26 11.43
CA GLU A 44 -28.66 -0.69 12.45
C GLU A 44 -27.89 0.31 13.34
N GLY A 45 -28.57 1.35 13.82
CA GLY A 45 -28.03 2.27 14.82
C GLY A 45 -27.31 3.50 14.25
N ILE A 46 -27.25 3.66 12.92
CA ILE A 46 -26.71 4.86 12.28
C ILE A 46 -27.71 6.00 12.46
N ARG A 47 -27.26 7.08 13.08
CA ARG A 47 -28.08 8.28 13.27
C ARG A 47 -28.21 9.03 11.95
N VAL A 48 -29.41 9.50 11.63
CA VAL A 48 -29.68 10.25 10.39
C VAL A 48 -30.30 11.59 10.78
N GLU A 49 -29.78 12.69 10.23
CA GLU A 49 -30.36 14.03 10.38
C GLU A 49 -31.00 14.46 9.07
N VAL A 50 -32.30 14.73 9.10
CA VAL A 50 -33.05 15.37 8.01
C VAL A 50 -33.27 16.85 8.34
N ARG A 51 -33.11 17.74 7.37
CA ARG A 51 -33.49 19.15 7.46
C ARG A 51 -34.46 19.54 6.37
N ASP A 52 -35.53 20.22 6.76
CA ASP A 52 -36.53 20.75 5.83
C ASP A 52 -36.13 22.13 5.28
N SER A 53 -36.96 22.67 4.38
CA SER A 53 -36.81 24.00 3.79
C SER A 53 -36.86 25.16 4.80
N ARG A 54 -37.32 24.91 6.04
CA ARG A 54 -37.29 25.88 7.14
C ARG A 54 -36.10 25.68 8.07
N ARG A 55 -35.16 24.79 7.69
CA ARG A 55 -33.96 24.43 8.46
C ARG A 55 -34.27 23.77 9.80
N ARG A 56 -35.47 23.21 9.96
CA ARG A 56 -35.80 22.41 11.15
C ARG A 56 -35.19 21.04 11.01
N SER A 57 -34.58 20.56 12.09
CA SER A 57 -33.88 19.27 12.16
C SER A 57 -34.80 18.17 12.68
N TYR A 58 -34.70 16.99 12.06
CA TYR A 58 -35.47 15.79 12.36
C TYR A 58 -34.52 14.60 12.41
N LEU A 59 -34.35 14.03 13.60
CA LEU A 59 -33.43 12.91 13.82
C LEU A 59 -34.17 11.58 13.66
N GLY A 60 -33.50 10.64 13.02
CA GLY A 60 -33.89 9.23 12.90
C GLY A 60 -32.68 8.32 13.15
N VAL A 61 -32.92 7.02 13.19
CA VAL A 61 -31.90 5.98 13.33
C VAL A 61 -32.24 4.86 12.35
N THR A 62 -31.24 4.26 11.70
CA THR A 62 -31.44 3.08 10.84
C THR A 62 -31.86 1.87 11.68
N ASP A 63 -32.88 1.16 11.23
CA ASP A 63 -33.29 -0.15 11.76
C ASP A 63 -32.49 -1.31 11.13
N THR A 64 -32.91 -2.56 11.38
CA THR A 64 -32.27 -3.77 10.84
C THR A 64 -32.34 -3.87 9.31
N GLU A 65 -33.29 -3.17 8.69
CA GLU A 65 -33.47 -3.11 7.24
C GLU A 65 -32.83 -1.83 6.65
N GLY A 66 -32.03 -1.11 7.43
CA GLY A 66 -31.34 0.10 6.99
C GLY A 66 -32.29 1.28 6.78
N VAL A 67 -33.50 1.24 7.34
CA VAL A 67 -34.53 2.27 7.15
C VAL A 67 -34.51 3.26 8.31
N SER A 68 -34.57 4.56 8.02
CA SER A 68 -34.79 5.61 9.03
C SER A 68 -36.06 6.41 8.74
N GLN A 69 -36.83 6.69 9.80
CA GLN A 69 -38.11 7.39 9.71
C GLN A 69 -38.04 8.77 10.39
N HIS A 70 -38.61 9.77 9.72
CA HIS A 70 -38.58 11.18 10.13
C HIS A 70 -39.98 11.77 10.05
N PRO A 71 -40.81 11.63 11.11
CA PRO A 71 -42.17 12.14 11.11
C PRO A 71 -42.21 13.66 11.34
N GLY A 72 -43.18 14.32 10.69
CA GLY A 72 -43.46 15.74 10.93
C GLY A 72 -42.60 16.72 10.12
N VAL A 73 -41.89 16.21 9.12
CA VAL A 73 -41.10 17.01 8.16
C VAL A 73 -42.05 17.88 7.34
N ILE A 74 -41.68 19.13 7.09
CA ILE A 74 -42.50 20.03 6.28
C ILE A 74 -42.40 19.62 4.80
N ALA A 75 -43.56 19.48 4.15
CA ALA A 75 -43.63 19.20 2.71
C ALA A 75 -42.84 20.25 1.90
N GLY A 76 -42.09 19.77 0.91
CA GLY A 76 -41.12 20.57 0.15
C GLY A 76 -39.74 19.93 0.11
N LEU A 77 -38.74 20.73 -0.25
CA LEU A 77 -37.36 20.29 -0.33
C LEU A 77 -36.83 19.95 1.07
N PHE A 78 -36.15 18.82 1.18
CA PHE A 78 -35.43 18.42 2.37
C PHE A 78 -34.05 17.86 1.99
N SER A 79 -33.13 17.87 2.95
CA SER A 79 -31.80 17.28 2.83
C SER A 79 -31.54 16.32 3.98
N TRP A 80 -30.63 15.35 3.80
CA TRP A 80 -30.26 14.44 4.88
C TRP A 80 -28.76 14.17 4.96
N GLN A 81 -28.32 13.70 6.13
CA GLN A 81 -26.95 13.23 6.33
C GLN A 81 -26.88 12.09 7.34
N LEU A 82 -25.93 11.17 7.12
CA LEU A 82 -25.59 10.14 8.09
C LEU A 82 -24.66 10.72 9.16
N LEU A 83 -25.00 10.60 10.43
CA LEU A 83 -24.17 11.00 11.55
C LEU A 83 -23.38 9.77 12.05
N ALA A 84 -22.10 9.95 12.35
CA ALA A 84 -21.22 8.90 12.88
C ALA A 84 -21.07 7.64 11.99
N ALA A 85 -21.18 7.79 10.67
CA ALA A 85 -21.00 6.70 9.71
C ALA A 85 -19.83 6.96 8.73
N PRO A 86 -18.57 7.06 9.22
CA PRO A 86 -17.41 7.44 8.40
C PRO A 86 -17.16 6.49 7.23
N GLY A 87 -16.65 7.04 6.12
CA GLY A 87 -16.23 6.29 4.92
C GLY A 87 -17.35 5.93 3.94
N ARG A 88 -18.61 6.30 4.23
CA ARG A 88 -19.74 5.98 3.36
C ARG A 88 -20.09 7.16 2.47
N HIS A 89 -20.03 6.96 1.15
CA HIS A 89 -20.34 8.01 0.18
C HIS A 89 -21.64 7.73 -0.53
N LEU A 90 -22.54 8.71 -0.55
CA LEU A 90 -23.73 8.62 -1.38
C LEU A 90 -23.33 8.61 -2.86
N VAL A 91 -23.84 7.62 -3.60
CA VAL A 91 -23.58 7.44 -5.04
C VAL A 91 -24.85 7.27 -5.86
N ALA A 92 -26.01 7.09 -5.23
CA ALA A 92 -27.29 7.23 -5.91
C ALA A 92 -28.43 7.65 -4.97
N VAL A 93 -29.42 8.33 -5.53
CA VAL A 93 -30.71 8.64 -4.88
C VAL A 93 -31.82 8.16 -5.81
N ASP A 94 -32.72 7.31 -5.32
CA ASP A 94 -33.80 6.69 -6.10
C ASP A 94 -33.31 6.04 -7.40
N GLY A 95 -32.13 5.42 -7.32
CA GLY A 95 -31.46 4.77 -8.45
C GLY A 95 -30.83 5.73 -9.47
N GLN A 96 -30.94 7.05 -9.28
CA GLN A 96 -30.23 8.04 -10.08
C GLN A 96 -28.82 8.25 -9.55
N PRO A 97 -27.76 8.07 -10.36
CA PRO A 97 -26.40 8.28 -9.93
C PRO A 97 -26.14 9.71 -9.44
N VAL A 98 -25.33 9.84 -8.41
CA VAL A 98 -24.80 11.12 -7.93
C VAL A 98 -23.28 11.03 -7.78
N HIS A 99 -22.58 12.13 -8.05
CA HIS A 99 -21.14 12.17 -7.90
C HIS A 99 -20.76 12.22 -6.41
N PRO A 100 -19.93 11.29 -5.89
CA PRO A 100 -19.70 11.16 -4.45
C PRO A 100 -19.02 12.37 -3.83
N VAL A 101 -18.14 13.05 -4.56
CA VAL A 101 -17.53 14.32 -4.09
C VAL A 101 -18.58 15.43 -4.00
N ALA A 102 -19.49 15.52 -4.96
CA ALA A 102 -20.53 16.56 -4.95
C ALA A 102 -21.51 16.33 -3.79
N ALA A 103 -21.90 15.07 -3.56
CA ALA A 103 -22.73 14.67 -2.44
C ALA A 103 -22.00 14.74 -1.08
N GLY A 104 -20.66 14.76 -1.09
CA GLY A 104 -19.82 14.95 0.09
C GLY A 104 -19.64 16.43 0.45
N LEU A 105 -19.58 17.32 -0.54
CA LEU A 105 -19.46 18.76 -0.37
C LEU A 105 -20.80 19.45 -0.06
N GLY A 106 -21.91 18.91 -0.56
CA GLY A 106 -23.25 19.42 -0.29
C GLY A 106 -24.18 18.29 0.11
N ALA A 107 -25.03 18.51 1.12
CA ALA A 107 -25.98 17.49 1.53
C ALA A 107 -26.98 17.18 0.39
N PRO A 108 -27.31 15.90 0.16
CA PRO A 108 -28.26 15.50 -0.86
C PRO A 108 -29.63 16.11 -0.59
N GLU A 109 -30.36 16.43 -1.66
CA GLU A 109 -31.69 17.02 -1.61
C GLU A 109 -32.73 16.12 -2.28
N ALA A 110 -33.94 16.07 -1.71
CA ALA A 110 -35.10 15.41 -2.28
C ALA A 110 -36.39 16.19 -1.93
N ASN A 111 -37.51 15.87 -2.59
CA ASN A 111 -38.79 16.56 -2.37
C ASN A 111 -39.77 15.67 -1.61
N ALA A 112 -40.26 16.18 -0.48
CA ALA A 112 -41.39 15.65 0.27
C ALA A 112 -42.71 16.16 -0.30
N VAL A 113 -43.44 15.33 -1.05
CA VAL A 113 -44.65 15.73 -1.80
C VAL A 113 -45.94 15.06 -1.33
N MET A 114 -45.87 13.94 -0.62
CA MET A 114 -47.03 13.15 -0.17
C MET A 114 -47.06 13.00 1.36
N HIS A 115 -48.17 12.51 1.92
CA HIS A 115 -48.30 12.20 3.36
C HIS A 115 -47.16 11.31 3.87
N GLU A 116 -46.67 10.42 3.02
CA GLU A 116 -45.46 9.62 3.22
C GLU A 116 -44.61 9.72 1.94
N THR A 117 -43.33 10.04 2.09
CA THR A 117 -42.36 10.10 1.00
C THR A 117 -41.20 9.17 1.35
N THR A 118 -40.96 8.16 0.50
CA THR A 118 -39.83 7.23 0.64
C THR A 118 -38.76 7.59 -0.38
N VAL A 119 -37.51 7.66 0.07
CA VAL A 119 -36.33 7.87 -0.78
C VAL A 119 -35.32 6.76 -0.51
N THR A 120 -34.80 6.15 -1.57
CA THR A 120 -33.71 5.19 -1.46
C THR A 120 -32.37 5.88 -1.68
N ALA A 121 -31.46 5.75 -0.72
CA ALA A 121 -30.11 6.30 -0.77
C ALA A 121 -29.09 5.16 -0.84
N THR A 122 -28.28 5.13 -1.91
CA THR A 122 -27.23 4.10 -2.11
C THR A 122 -25.86 4.66 -1.79
N TYR A 123 -25.09 3.94 -0.98
CA TYR A 123 -23.79 4.36 -0.47
C TYR A 123 -22.68 3.40 -0.88
N LEU A 124 -21.50 3.93 -1.19
CA LEU A 124 -20.29 3.12 -1.23
C LEU A 124 -19.92 2.68 0.19
N PRO A 125 -19.50 1.41 0.37
CA PRO A 125 -18.98 0.93 1.65
C PRO A 125 -17.67 1.64 2.03
N PRO A 126 -17.25 1.66 3.30
CA PRO A 126 -16.00 2.28 3.73
C PRO A 126 -14.75 1.75 2.99
N PRO A 127 -13.69 2.58 2.82
CA PRO A 127 -12.39 2.09 2.36
C PRO A 127 -11.82 1.02 3.29
N ILE A 128 -11.06 0.08 2.72
CA ILE A 128 -10.43 -1.01 3.48
C ILE A 128 -8.92 -0.75 3.57
N LEU A 129 -8.42 -0.55 4.78
CA LEU A 129 -6.99 -0.33 5.05
C LEU A 129 -6.52 -1.23 6.18
N ILE A 130 -5.47 -2.01 5.91
CA ILE A 130 -4.71 -2.72 6.94
C ILE A 130 -3.48 -1.88 7.28
N ASP A 131 -3.32 -1.55 8.56
CA ASP A 131 -2.25 -0.69 9.05
C ASP A 131 -1.19 -1.48 9.81
N LEU A 132 -0.08 -1.73 9.13
CA LEU A 132 1.08 -2.46 9.66
C LEU A 132 2.07 -1.54 10.39
N HIS A 133 1.75 -0.27 10.69
CA HIS A 133 2.57 0.60 11.55
C HIS A 133 2.39 0.30 13.03
N THR A 134 1.17 -0.06 13.43
CA THR A 134 0.84 -0.32 14.84
C THR A 134 1.41 -1.67 15.27
N SER A 135 1.91 -1.81 16.51
CA SER A 135 2.34 -3.12 17.02
C SER A 135 1.21 -4.15 16.96
N PRO A 136 1.50 -5.43 16.70
CA PRO A 136 0.47 -6.46 16.58
C PRO A 136 -0.29 -6.63 17.91
N GLY A 137 -1.41 -5.92 18.06
CA GLY A 137 -2.43 -6.23 19.07
C GLY A 137 -3.21 -7.48 18.65
N SER A 138 -3.97 -8.06 19.58
CA SER A 138 -4.83 -9.22 19.27
C SER A 138 -5.88 -8.85 18.22
N GLY A 139 -5.64 -9.20 16.95
CA GLY A 139 -6.53 -8.95 15.83
C GLY A 139 -6.19 -7.76 14.92
N ALA A 140 -5.07 -7.05 15.13
CA ALA A 140 -4.76 -5.80 14.41
C ALA A 140 -4.49 -5.96 12.90
N ASP A 141 -4.05 -7.14 12.45
CA ASP A 141 -3.67 -7.40 11.05
C ASP A 141 -4.70 -8.30 10.32
N ARG A 142 -5.99 -8.09 10.60
CA ARG A 142 -7.08 -8.89 10.00
C ARG A 142 -8.19 -7.99 9.50
N LEU A 143 -8.84 -8.45 8.43
CA LEU A 143 -10.10 -7.90 7.96
C LEU A 143 -11.21 -8.29 8.94
N SER A 144 -12.20 -7.41 9.15
CA SER A 144 -13.42 -7.77 9.87
C SER A 144 -14.27 -8.75 9.04
N ASP A 145 -15.22 -9.43 9.69
CA ASP A 145 -16.17 -10.30 9.01
C ASP A 145 -16.99 -9.53 7.96
N ASP A 146 -17.39 -8.29 8.27
CA ASP A 146 -18.08 -7.40 7.34
C ASP A 146 -17.23 -7.09 6.10
N GLN A 147 -15.92 -6.82 6.28
CA GLN A 147 -15.02 -6.56 5.15
C GLN A 147 -14.80 -7.80 4.29
N LEU A 148 -14.67 -8.99 4.90
CA LEU A 148 -14.59 -10.25 4.15
C LEU A 148 -15.88 -10.52 3.37
N GLU A 149 -17.03 -10.31 3.99
CA GLU A 149 -18.32 -10.52 3.35
C GLU A 149 -18.56 -9.52 2.22
N GLN A 150 -18.13 -8.27 2.39
CA GLN A 150 -18.11 -7.27 1.33
C GLN A 150 -17.28 -7.77 0.13
N LEU A 151 -16.06 -8.27 0.34
CA LEU A 151 -15.21 -8.80 -0.73
C LEU A 151 -15.78 -10.06 -1.40
N ARG A 152 -16.49 -10.92 -0.66
CA ARG A 152 -17.21 -12.07 -1.24
C ARG A 152 -18.31 -11.62 -2.19
N ARG A 153 -19.13 -10.66 -1.74
CA ARG A 153 -20.25 -10.14 -2.55
C ARG A 153 -19.77 -9.29 -3.72
N ASP A 154 -18.63 -8.63 -3.58
CA ASP A 154 -17.92 -7.90 -4.64
C ASP A 154 -17.14 -8.85 -5.56
N GLY A 155 -17.79 -9.95 -5.95
CA GLY A 155 -17.30 -10.89 -6.95
C GLY A 155 -16.32 -11.97 -6.47
N ASP A 156 -16.28 -12.32 -5.18
CA ASP A 156 -15.35 -13.32 -4.61
C ASP A 156 -13.87 -13.01 -4.91
N SER A 157 -13.50 -11.72 -4.91
CA SER A 157 -12.16 -11.28 -5.30
C SER A 157 -11.63 -10.18 -4.38
N ALA A 158 -10.40 -10.34 -3.91
CA ALA A 158 -9.66 -9.34 -3.16
C ALA A 158 -8.50 -8.81 -4.00
N THR A 159 -8.52 -7.51 -4.31
CA THR A 159 -7.38 -6.81 -4.90
C THR A 159 -6.69 -6.00 -3.81
N LEU A 160 -5.40 -6.27 -3.59
CA LEU A 160 -4.57 -5.61 -2.60
C LEU A 160 -3.66 -4.59 -3.28
N PHE A 161 -3.47 -3.44 -2.66
CA PHE A 161 -2.47 -2.45 -3.06
C PHE A 161 -1.47 -2.18 -1.94
N VAL A 162 -0.17 -2.29 -2.25
CA VAL A 162 0.93 -2.03 -1.32
C VAL A 162 1.78 -0.87 -1.84
N HIS A 163 1.82 0.24 -1.10
CA HIS A 163 2.54 1.45 -1.50
C HIS A 163 4.07 1.30 -1.42
N GLY A 164 4.77 2.24 -2.05
CA GLY A 164 6.24 2.32 -2.09
C GLY A 164 6.92 2.86 -0.83
N TYR A 165 8.22 3.11 -0.96
CA TYR A 165 9.08 3.66 0.10
C TYR A 165 8.77 5.12 0.42
N ASN A 166 9.05 5.54 1.66
CA ASN A 166 8.92 6.91 2.15
C ASN A 166 7.50 7.50 2.05
N VAL A 167 6.50 6.63 2.19
CA VAL A 167 5.08 7.00 2.26
C VAL A 167 4.63 6.76 3.70
N ALA A 168 4.34 7.84 4.42
CA ALA A 168 3.73 7.75 5.74
C ALA A 168 2.33 7.14 5.63
N ARG A 169 1.81 6.57 6.74
CA ARG A 169 0.41 6.12 6.81
C ARG A 169 -0.57 7.17 6.27
N GLY A 170 -0.40 8.42 6.69
CA GLY A 170 -1.28 9.52 6.36
C GLY A 170 -2.70 9.37 6.92
N ASP A 171 -3.57 10.27 6.50
CA ASP A 171 -4.97 10.31 6.91
C ASP A 171 -5.87 10.39 5.68
N TRP A 172 -7.11 9.91 5.83
CA TRP A 172 -8.13 10.07 4.81
C TRP A 172 -8.49 11.55 4.59
N GLY A 173 -8.78 11.89 3.34
CA GLY A 173 -9.15 13.24 2.93
C GLY A 173 -10.40 13.71 3.65
N ARG A 174 -10.31 14.86 4.32
CA ARG A 174 -11.46 15.51 4.97
C ARG A 174 -11.96 16.62 4.05
N PHE A 175 -13.21 16.55 3.62
CA PHE A 175 -13.87 17.71 3.03
C PHE A 175 -13.97 18.79 4.12
N SER A 176 -13.16 19.84 4.03
CA SER A 176 -13.08 20.88 5.04
C SER A 176 -14.09 22.00 4.78
N VAL A 177 -14.47 22.67 5.86
CA VAL A 177 -15.28 23.90 5.89
C VAL A 177 -14.62 25.02 5.07
N GLU A 178 -13.32 24.96 4.78
CA GLU A 178 -12.63 25.99 3.96
C GLU A 178 -13.02 25.92 2.47
N ALA A 179 -13.38 24.73 1.95
CA ALA A 179 -13.96 24.62 0.61
C ALA A 179 -15.32 25.34 0.54
N GLU A 180 -16.14 25.25 1.60
CA GLU A 180 -17.40 25.99 1.73
C GLU A 180 -17.18 27.50 1.94
N ALA A 181 -16.11 27.90 2.65
CA ALA A 181 -15.78 29.31 2.87
C ALA A 181 -15.26 30.01 1.59
N ALA A 182 -14.58 29.27 0.72
CA ALA A 182 -14.13 29.78 -0.59
C ALA A 182 -15.27 29.86 -1.62
N ASP A 183 -16.22 28.91 -1.61
CA ASP A 183 -17.41 28.92 -2.48
C ASP A 183 -18.54 29.84 -1.98
N ALA A 184 -18.48 30.34 -0.74
CA ALA A 184 -19.41 31.34 -0.20
C ALA A 184 -19.34 32.71 -0.90
N GLY A 185 -18.59 32.84 -1.99
CA GLY A 185 -18.78 33.87 -3.02
C GLY A 185 -20.06 33.72 -3.86
N GLY A 186 -20.87 32.67 -3.67
CA GLY A 186 -22.19 32.48 -4.28
C GLY A 186 -23.36 32.86 -3.35
N PRO A 187 -24.55 33.24 -3.88
CA PRO A 187 -25.65 33.73 -3.06
C PRO A 187 -26.14 32.64 -2.12
N PHE A 188 -26.02 32.87 -0.80
CA PHE A 188 -26.83 32.19 0.20
C PHE A 188 -28.29 32.25 -0.24
N ARG A 189 -28.83 31.16 -0.79
CA ARG A 189 -30.26 31.08 -1.08
C ARG A 189 -30.98 31.03 0.26
N LEU A 190 -31.60 32.15 0.65
CA LEU A 190 -32.56 32.18 1.75
C LEU A 190 -33.58 31.06 1.50
N GLY A 191 -33.60 30.04 2.37
CA GLY A 191 -34.54 28.91 2.26
C GLY A 191 -33.95 27.55 1.83
N ALA A 192 -32.67 27.45 1.47
CA ALA A 192 -32.04 26.13 1.29
C ALA A 192 -31.86 25.41 2.65
N PRO A 193 -32.18 24.10 2.75
CA PRO A 193 -31.78 23.26 3.87
C PRO A 193 -30.26 23.30 4.01
N LEU A 194 -29.74 23.65 5.18
CA LEU A 194 -28.30 23.71 5.43
C LEU A 194 -27.91 22.53 6.32
N LEU A 195 -27.14 21.58 5.79
CA LEU A 195 -26.45 20.56 6.58
C LEU A 195 -24.93 20.74 6.37
N ARG A 196 -24.14 20.36 7.37
CA ARG A 196 -22.67 20.40 7.28
C ARG A 196 -22.20 18.99 6.92
N PRO A 197 -21.30 18.80 5.95
CA PRO A 197 -20.70 17.49 5.69
C PRO A 197 -20.35 16.78 7.00
N SER A 198 -21.03 15.66 7.27
CA SER A 198 -20.80 14.87 8.47
C SER A 198 -19.56 14.01 8.28
N GLY A 199 -19.06 13.40 9.36
CA GLY A 199 -17.92 12.49 9.32
C GLY A 199 -18.02 11.34 8.29
N ALA A 200 -19.23 11.06 7.77
CA ALA A 200 -19.47 10.14 6.66
C ALA A 200 -18.84 10.61 5.33
N ALA A 201 -18.87 11.92 5.07
CA ALA A 201 -18.22 12.54 3.92
C ALA A 201 -16.70 12.73 4.12
N THR A 202 -16.20 12.85 5.36
CA THR A 202 -14.79 13.20 5.67
C THR A 202 -13.72 12.13 5.37
N VAL A 203 -14.01 11.14 4.53
CA VAL A 203 -13.08 10.06 4.18
C VAL A 203 -13.22 9.83 2.69
N SER A 204 -12.50 10.56 1.84
CA SER A 204 -12.78 10.70 0.38
C SER A 204 -12.83 9.42 -0.47
N THR A 205 -13.80 9.35 -1.39
CA THR A 205 -13.57 8.90 -2.78
C THR A 205 -12.97 10.03 -3.61
N LEU A 206 -12.10 9.66 -4.55
CA LEU A 206 -11.17 10.53 -5.25
C LEU A 206 -11.82 11.69 -6.03
N CYS A 207 -11.31 12.91 -5.88
CA CYS A 207 -11.57 14.04 -6.76
C CYS A 207 -10.50 14.07 -7.87
N GLN A 208 -10.77 13.45 -9.04
CA GLN A 208 -9.79 13.38 -10.14
C GLN A 208 -9.91 14.47 -11.21
N SER A 209 -11.08 15.08 -11.40
CA SER A 209 -11.21 16.15 -12.40
C SER A 209 -10.33 17.37 -12.09
N GLN A 210 -9.68 17.38 -10.92
CA GLN A 210 -8.73 18.39 -10.46
C GLN A 210 -7.47 17.76 -9.82
N ALA A 211 -7.07 16.52 -10.17
CA ALA A 211 -6.14 15.69 -9.38
C ALA A 211 -4.89 16.38 -8.78
N LEU A 212 -4.19 17.23 -9.53
CA LEU A 212 -3.04 17.99 -9.01
C LEU A 212 -3.45 19.09 -8.03
N GLU A 213 -4.51 19.85 -8.35
CA GLU A 213 -5.07 20.88 -7.46
C GLU A 213 -5.77 20.25 -6.24
N ALA A 214 -6.36 19.06 -6.38
CA ALA A 214 -7.05 18.34 -5.33
C ALA A 214 -6.08 17.73 -4.30
N ASP A 215 -4.92 17.24 -4.73
CA ASP A 215 -3.86 16.78 -3.82
C ASP A 215 -3.19 17.96 -3.11
N ALA A 216 -2.93 19.07 -3.82
CA ALA A 216 -2.45 20.32 -3.22
C ALA A 216 -3.43 20.89 -2.18
N ARG A 217 -4.74 20.62 -2.34
CA ARG A 217 -5.81 20.98 -1.39
C ARG A 217 -6.10 19.89 -0.34
N GLY A 218 -5.38 18.77 -0.34
CA GLY A 218 -5.56 17.67 0.61
C GLY A 218 -6.90 16.94 0.51
N LEU A 219 -7.62 17.06 -0.62
CA LEU A 219 -8.97 16.51 -0.80
C LEU A 219 -8.99 14.98 -0.86
N ASN A 220 -7.88 14.37 -1.29
CA ASN A 220 -7.72 12.92 -1.40
C ASN A 220 -6.98 12.31 -0.19
N GLY A 221 -6.75 13.10 0.86
CA GLY A 221 -6.00 12.69 2.04
C GLY A 221 -4.49 12.82 1.86
N SER A 222 -3.74 12.10 2.68
CA SER A 222 -2.28 12.10 2.67
C SER A 222 -1.71 10.70 2.76
N GLY A 223 -0.42 10.54 2.45
CA GLY A 223 0.30 9.28 2.63
C GLY A 223 -0.34 8.08 1.93
N ALA A 224 -0.33 6.92 2.60
CA ALA A 224 -0.88 5.68 2.09
C ALA A 224 -2.40 5.76 1.79
N CYS A 225 -3.15 6.56 2.55
CA CYS A 225 -4.58 6.80 2.30
C CYS A 225 -4.83 7.46 0.94
N SER A 226 -4.04 8.50 0.59
CA SER A 226 -4.13 9.20 -0.71
C SER A 226 -3.70 8.31 -1.86
N TRP A 227 -2.64 7.51 -1.67
CA TRP A 227 -2.25 6.49 -2.64
C TRP A 227 -3.35 5.46 -2.88
N LEU A 228 -3.95 4.90 -1.83
CA LEU A 228 -5.02 3.91 -1.97
C LEU A 228 -6.22 4.51 -2.70
N ALA A 229 -6.70 5.69 -2.31
CA ALA A 229 -7.81 6.35 -2.98
C ALA A 229 -7.53 6.56 -4.49
N SER A 230 -6.29 6.94 -4.81
CA SER A 230 -5.84 7.17 -6.18
C SER A 230 -5.84 5.88 -7.01
N MET A 231 -5.21 4.83 -6.48
CA MET A 231 -5.10 3.55 -7.17
C MET A 231 -6.46 2.86 -7.33
N GLU A 232 -7.28 2.86 -6.28
CA GLU A 232 -8.60 2.23 -6.28
C GLU A 232 -9.49 2.83 -7.38
N TYR A 233 -9.57 4.16 -7.48
CA TYR A 233 -10.31 4.81 -8.55
C TYR A 233 -9.77 4.43 -9.94
N GLN A 234 -8.44 4.47 -10.15
CA GLN A 234 -7.88 4.16 -11.46
C GLN A 234 -8.11 2.71 -11.86
N PHE A 235 -8.05 1.77 -10.90
CA PHE A 235 -8.40 0.37 -11.15
C PHE A 235 -9.86 0.21 -11.54
N ASN A 236 -10.80 0.88 -10.85
CA ASN A 236 -12.22 0.84 -11.20
C ASN A 236 -12.49 1.46 -12.59
N ARG A 237 -11.84 2.59 -12.90
CA ARG A 237 -11.97 3.24 -14.21
C ARG A 237 -11.40 2.36 -15.33
N ALA A 238 -10.24 1.75 -15.11
CA ALA A 238 -9.64 0.79 -16.03
C ALA A 238 -10.48 -0.49 -16.16
N ALA A 239 -11.23 -0.85 -15.12
CA ALA A 239 -12.23 -1.91 -15.15
C ALA A 239 -13.53 -1.52 -15.89
N GLY A 240 -13.67 -0.27 -16.34
CA GLY A 240 -14.78 0.18 -17.18
C GLY A 240 -15.89 0.89 -16.41
N MET A 241 -15.67 1.23 -15.14
CA MET A 241 -16.55 2.15 -14.42
C MET A 241 -16.51 3.53 -15.10
N ALA A 242 -17.68 4.14 -15.29
CA ALA A 242 -17.81 5.50 -15.81
C ALA A 242 -17.87 6.51 -14.67
N ASP A 243 -17.27 7.70 -14.85
CA ASP A 243 -17.28 8.77 -13.84
C ASP A 243 -18.69 9.28 -13.47
N ALA A 244 -19.66 9.05 -14.36
CA ALA A 244 -21.06 9.41 -14.15
C ALA A 244 -21.82 8.42 -13.25
N ASP A 245 -21.32 7.19 -13.07
CA ASP A 245 -22.00 6.15 -12.30
C ASP A 245 -21.02 5.30 -11.49
N TRP A 246 -21.02 5.56 -10.19
CA TRP A 246 -20.13 4.94 -9.21
C TRP A 246 -20.73 3.72 -8.53
N ARG A 247 -21.95 3.31 -8.89
CA ARG A 247 -22.57 2.10 -8.33
C ARG A 247 -21.79 0.81 -8.57
N PRO A 248 -21.11 0.58 -9.71
CA PRO A 248 -20.32 -0.63 -9.91
C PRO A 248 -18.95 -0.58 -9.19
N TYR A 249 -18.64 0.49 -8.47
CA TYR A 249 -17.33 0.66 -7.84
C TYR A 249 -17.04 -0.45 -6.79
N SER A 250 -15.90 -1.12 -6.96
CA SER A 250 -15.35 -2.18 -6.11
C SER A 250 -14.24 -1.66 -5.21
N ARG A 251 -14.12 -2.18 -4.00
CA ARG A 251 -13.07 -1.76 -3.04
C ARG A 251 -11.76 -2.53 -3.22
N VAL A 252 -10.66 -1.85 -2.93
CA VAL A 252 -9.30 -2.40 -2.88
C VAL A 252 -8.83 -2.40 -1.42
N VAL A 253 -8.14 -3.46 -1.04
CA VAL A 253 -7.54 -3.59 0.29
C VAL A 253 -6.18 -2.89 0.28
N GLY A 254 -6.08 -1.71 0.88
CA GLY A 254 -4.81 -1.00 1.03
C GLY A 254 -3.97 -1.59 2.16
N ILE A 255 -2.67 -1.72 1.93
CA ILE A 255 -1.70 -2.11 2.95
C ILE A 255 -0.79 -0.91 3.24
N ALA A 256 -0.98 -0.30 4.40
CA ALA A 256 -0.09 0.73 4.93
C ALA A 256 1.01 0.07 5.76
N TRP A 257 2.27 0.43 5.54
CA TRP A 257 3.42 -0.14 6.24
C TRP A 257 4.47 0.93 6.58
N PRO A 258 5.26 0.77 7.67
CA PRO A 258 6.22 1.75 8.17
C PRO A 258 7.46 1.85 7.27
N GLY A 259 7.26 2.35 6.06
CA GLY A 259 8.29 2.63 5.06
C GLY A 259 8.78 4.08 5.07
N ASP A 260 8.26 4.91 5.97
CA ASP A 260 8.57 6.32 6.19
C ASP A 260 9.75 6.53 7.16
N THR A 261 10.81 5.73 7.00
CA THR A 261 12.01 5.78 7.85
C THR A 261 12.92 7.00 7.56
N GLY A 262 12.47 7.96 6.76
CA GLY A 262 13.27 9.07 6.28
C GLY A 262 14.26 8.68 5.18
N SER A 263 14.77 9.66 4.45
CA SER A 263 15.55 9.52 3.20
C SER A 263 16.92 8.86 3.32
N THR A 264 17.49 8.78 4.53
CA THR A 264 18.85 8.30 4.78
C THR A 264 18.91 6.88 5.34
N ALA A 265 17.78 6.31 5.75
CA ALA A 265 17.71 5.00 6.41
C ALA A 265 17.06 3.92 5.51
N PHE A 266 17.56 3.76 4.29
CA PHE A 266 17.00 2.80 3.33
C PHE A 266 17.08 1.34 3.80
N VAL A 267 18.18 0.93 4.45
CA VAL A 267 18.33 -0.42 5.02
C VAL A 267 17.30 -0.67 6.14
N GLU A 268 16.99 0.36 6.92
CA GLU A 268 15.94 0.28 7.93
C GLU A 268 14.57 0.08 7.29
N ALA A 269 14.28 0.77 6.17
CA ALA A 269 13.07 0.54 5.40
C ALA A 269 12.99 -0.88 4.82
N GLU A 270 14.11 -1.45 4.37
CA GLU A 270 14.18 -2.84 3.90
C GLU A 270 13.86 -3.84 5.03
N PHE A 271 14.33 -3.55 6.25
CA PHE A 271 14.02 -4.30 7.47
C PHE A 271 12.56 -4.17 7.89
N SER A 272 12.01 -2.95 7.88
CA SER A 272 10.59 -2.70 8.10
C SER A 272 9.73 -3.42 7.07
N ALA A 273 10.13 -3.39 5.79
CA ALA A 273 9.41 -4.09 4.72
C ALA A 273 9.35 -5.60 4.95
N MET A 274 10.45 -6.23 5.37
CA MET A 274 10.44 -7.66 5.72
C MET A 274 9.55 -7.93 6.94
N GLN A 275 9.61 -7.10 7.98
CA GLN A 275 8.75 -7.25 9.16
C GLN A 275 7.26 -7.11 8.80
N SER A 276 6.90 -6.12 7.98
CA SER A 276 5.55 -5.94 7.45
C SER A 276 5.12 -7.11 6.57
N GLY A 277 6.04 -7.67 5.77
CA GLY A 277 5.78 -8.87 4.97
C GLY A 277 5.45 -10.08 5.83
N ARG A 278 6.13 -10.27 6.97
CA ARG A 278 5.77 -11.33 7.95
C ARG A 278 4.35 -11.14 8.47
N ARG A 279 3.95 -9.91 8.77
CA ARG A 279 2.59 -9.61 9.25
C ARG A 279 1.52 -9.81 8.16
N LEU A 280 1.85 -9.44 6.92
CA LEU A 280 0.97 -9.60 5.75
C LEU A 280 0.60 -11.07 5.49
N VAL A 281 1.42 -12.04 5.92
CA VAL A 281 1.08 -13.48 5.86
C VAL A 281 -0.25 -13.78 6.54
N THR A 282 -0.58 -13.11 7.65
CA THR A 282 -1.85 -13.30 8.37
C THR A 282 -3.05 -12.86 7.53
N VAL A 283 -2.96 -11.69 6.90
CA VAL A 283 -4.01 -11.16 6.01
C VAL A 283 -4.20 -12.08 4.82
N LEU A 284 -3.10 -12.50 4.16
CA LEU A 284 -3.17 -13.41 3.02
C LEU A 284 -3.75 -14.76 3.42
N GLY A 285 -3.37 -15.31 4.58
CA GLY A 285 -3.96 -16.53 5.12
C GLY A 285 -5.48 -16.41 5.31
N GLN A 286 -5.95 -15.30 5.87
CA GLN A 286 -7.39 -15.04 6.05
C GLN A 286 -8.15 -15.01 4.71
N LEU A 287 -7.57 -14.37 3.69
CA LEU A 287 -8.18 -14.30 2.35
C LEU A 287 -8.21 -15.68 1.66
N ILE A 288 -7.15 -16.48 1.83
CA ILE A 288 -7.07 -17.86 1.33
C ILE A 288 -8.13 -18.74 1.99
N ASP A 289 -8.27 -18.66 3.31
CA ASP A 289 -9.27 -19.42 4.08
C ASP A 289 -10.69 -19.00 3.68
N ALA A 290 -10.88 -17.71 3.37
CA ALA A 290 -12.13 -17.18 2.84
C ALA A 290 -12.43 -17.60 1.40
N LYS A 291 -11.51 -18.30 0.72
CA LYS A 291 -11.58 -18.78 -0.68
C LYS A 291 -11.76 -17.67 -1.71
N LEU A 292 -11.23 -16.49 -1.42
CA LEU A 292 -11.26 -15.36 -2.35
C LEU A 292 -10.18 -15.55 -3.43
N SER A 293 -10.45 -15.04 -4.63
CA SER A 293 -9.40 -14.80 -5.62
C SER A 293 -8.52 -13.64 -5.14
N ILE A 294 -7.20 -13.77 -5.20
CA ILE A 294 -6.27 -12.78 -4.62
C ILE A 294 -5.38 -12.18 -5.71
N ASN A 295 -5.54 -10.87 -5.91
CA ASN A 295 -4.68 -10.06 -6.76
C ASN A 295 -3.87 -9.11 -5.89
N ILE A 296 -2.58 -8.96 -6.14
CA ILE A 296 -1.71 -8.05 -5.40
C ILE A 296 -1.01 -7.13 -6.38
N VAL A 297 -1.16 -5.82 -6.20
CA VAL A 297 -0.38 -4.80 -6.89
C VAL A 297 0.53 -4.12 -5.88
N SER A 298 1.83 -4.13 -6.12
CA SER A 298 2.81 -3.47 -5.24
C SER A 298 3.66 -2.48 -6.04
N HIS A 299 4.00 -1.37 -5.40
CA HIS A 299 4.88 -0.35 -5.97
C HIS A 299 6.23 -0.30 -5.24
N SER A 300 7.32 -0.05 -5.96
CA SER A 300 8.63 0.29 -5.37
C SER A 300 9.07 -0.70 -4.29
N LEU A 301 9.48 -0.24 -3.11
CA LEU A 301 9.91 -1.09 -1.99
C LEU A 301 8.75 -1.91 -1.38
N GLY A 302 7.49 -1.55 -1.65
CA GLY A 302 6.34 -2.38 -1.33
C GLY A 302 6.42 -3.78 -1.95
N ALA A 303 7.16 -3.94 -3.06
CA ALA A 303 7.48 -5.25 -3.62
C ALA A 303 8.19 -6.16 -2.61
N ARG A 304 9.06 -5.62 -1.74
CA ARG A 304 9.74 -6.40 -0.70
C ARG A 304 8.78 -6.90 0.38
N VAL A 305 7.81 -6.08 0.77
CA VAL A 305 6.75 -6.47 1.72
C VAL A 305 6.03 -7.69 1.18
N VAL A 306 5.56 -7.60 -0.06
CA VAL A 306 4.81 -8.65 -0.72
C VAL A 306 5.68 -9.90 -0.94
N LEU A 307 6.86 -9.77 -1.53
CA LEU A 307 7.74 -10.92 -1.80
C LEU A 307 8.18 -11.63 -0.52
N THR A 308 8.35 -10.92 0.60
CA THR A 308 8.58 -11.54 1.91
C THR A 308 7.40 -12.41 2.31
N ALA A 309 6.17 -11.87 2.27
CA ALA A 309 4.97 -12.62 2.62
C ALA A 309 4.80 -13.86 1.73
N LEU A 310 5.00 -13.71 0.42
CA LEU A 310 4.86 -14.77 -0.56
C LEU A 310 5.93 -15.85 -0.43
N ASN A 311 7.17 -15.46 -0.07
CA ASN A 311 8.25 -16.41 0.22
C ASN A 311 7.92 -17.29 1.42
N ILE A 312 7.41 -16.67 2.49
CA ILE A 312 6.94 -17.38 3.69
C ILE A 312 5.78 -18.30 3.32
N LEU A 313 4.77 -17.83 2.59
CA LEU A 313 3.66 -18.67 2.14
C LEU A 313 4.14 -19.85 1.28
N GLY A 314 5.17 -19.65 0.44
CA GLY A 314 5.80 -20.72 -0.34
C GLY A 314 6.55 -21.78 0.50
N GLU A 315 6.88 -21.46 1.76
CA GLU A 315 7.35 -22.42 2.77
C GLU A 315 6.19 -23.16 3.46
N ARG A 316 5.02 -22.53 3.58
CA ARG A 316 3.85 -23.05 4.32
C ARG A 316 2.92 -23.92 3.47
N ILE A 317 2.63 -23.50 2.24
CA ILE A 317 1.51 -24.01 1.44
C ILE A 317 2.02 -24.86 0.28
N THR A 318 1.31 -25.96 0.00
CA THR A 318 1.53 -26.78 -1.19
C THR A 318 0.73 -26.22 -2.37
N GLY A 319 1.39 -25.37 -3.15
CA GLY A 319 0.88 -24.89 -4.43
C GLY A 319 0.42 -23.42 -4.43
N PRO A 320 0.08 -22.89 -5.61
CA PRO A 320 -0.17 -21.46 -5.76
C PRO A 320 -1.57 -21.08 -5.24
N CYS A 321 -1.62 -20.06 -4.39
CA CYS A 321 -2.82 -19.53 -3.75
C CYS A 321 -3.09 -18.06 -4.07
N ILE A 322 -2.15 -17.37 -4.72
CA ILE A 322 -2.30 -16.00 -5.22
C ILE A 322 -2.51 -16.06 -6.73
N ASP A 323 -3.57 -15.42 -7.23
CA ASP A 323 -3.93 -15.47 -8.64
C ASP A 323 -3.03 -14.59 -9.49
N ASN A 324 -2.81 -13.34 -9.08
CA ASN A 324 -1.99 -12.40 -9.83
C ASN A 324 -1.13 -11.54 -8.89
N LEU A 325 0.16 -11.40 -9.23
CA LEU A 325 1.09 -10.46 -8.62
C LEU A 325 1.57 -9.46 -9.68
N PHE A 326 1.35 -8.17 -9.43
CA PHE A 326 1.86 -7.07 -10.25
C PHE A 326 2.91 -6.30 -9.46
N LEU A 327 4.15 -6.35 -9.95
CA LEU A 327 5.29 -5.64 -9.40
C LEU A 327 5.53 -4.40 -10.25
N TRP A 328 5.10 -3.23 -9.79
CA TRP A 328 5.18 -1.96 -10.54
C TRP A 328 6.35 -1.12 -10.05
N GLU A 329 7.33 -0.87 -10.93
CA GLU A 329 8.62 -0.27 -10.61
C GLU A 329 9.23 -0.87 -9.34
N PRO A 330 9.45 -2.20 -9.27
CA PRO A 330 9.79 -2.86 -8.02
C PRO A 330 11.23 -2.58 -7.58
N ALA A 331 11.40 -2.04 -6.38
CA ALA A 331 12.71 -1.78 -5.75
C ALA A 331 13.27 -3.04 -5.08
N VAL A 332 13.38 -4.11 -5.85
CA VAL A 332 14.06 -5.37 -5.51
C VAL A 332 15.02 -5.76 -6.62
N ALA A 333 15.96 -6.65 -6.33
CA ALA A 333 16.99 -7.01 -7.30
C ALA A 333 16.34 -7.73 -8.49
N ASP A 334 16.91 -7.60 -9.67
CA ASP A 334 16.45 -8.28 -10.89
C ASP A 334 16.45 -9.81 -10.83
N ASN A 335 17.12 -10.39 -9.85
CA ASN A 335 17.08 -11.81 -9.52
C ASN A 335 16.17 -12.13 -8.32
N ALA A 336 15.33 -11.19 -7.85
CA ALA A 336 14.58 -11.35 -6.61
C ALA A 336 13.64 -12.56 -6.60
N LEU A 337 13.17 -13.00 -7.77
CA LEU A 337 12.32 -14.18 -7.93
C LEU A 337 13.11 -15.45 -8.28
N SER A 338 14.43 -15.35 -8.41
CA SER A 338 15.31 -16.49 -8.64
C SER A 338 15.19 -17.46 -7.47
N PRO A 339 15.13 -18.76 -7.73
CA PRO A 339 15.02 -19.75 -6.68
C PRO A 339 16.39 -20.08 -6.05
N ASP A 340 17.47 -19.46 -6.53
CA ASP A 340 18.82 -19.58 -5.96
C ASP A 340 19.00 -18.69 -4.73
N SER A 341 19.43 -19.30 -3.62
CA SER A 341 19.83 -18.57 -2.40
C SER A 341 21.18 -19.06 -1.90
N PRO A 342 22.02 -18.17 -1.35
CA PRO A 342 23.32 -18.52 -0.82
C PRO A 342 23.25 -19.38 0.45
N PHE A 343 22.07 -19.48 1.04
CA PHE A 343 21.86 -20.09 2.34
C PHE A 343 21.03 -21.38 2.28
N THR A 344 20.51 -21.74 1.11
CA THR A 344 19.81 -23.01 0.89
C THR A 344 20.77 -24.04 0.26
N THR A 345 20.51 -25.33 0.50
CA THR A 345 21.34 -26.45 0.01
C THR A 345 20.98 -26.92 -1.39
N ALA A 346 19.89 -26.40 -1.98
CA ALA A 346 19.52 -26.70 -3.34
C ALA A 346 20.23 -25.73 -4.29
N ALA A 347 21.43 -26.08 -4.75
CA ALA A 347 21.77 -25.76 -6.13
C ALA A 347 20.68 -26.41 -6.97
N LEU A 348 19.71 -25.62 -7.43
CA LEU A 348 18.62 -26.16 -8.22
C LEU A 348 19.24 -26.75 -9.48
N LYS A 349 19.05 -28.05 -9.66
CA LYS A 349 19.35 -28.73 -10.92
C LYS A 349 18.46 -28.09 -12.01
N GLY A 350 19.01 -27.10 -12.70
CA GLY A 350 18.34 -26.40 -13.78
C GLY A 350 19.06 -25.09 -14.13
N GLY A 351 20.03 -25.19 -15.04
CA GLY A 351 20.41 -24.05 -15.89
C GLY A 351 21.40 -23.06 -15.31
N TYR A 352 22.57 -23.53 -14.86
CA TYR A 352 23.74 -22.64 -14.82
C TYR A 352 24.27 -22.51 -16.24
N ASP A 353 24.12 -21.33 -16.84
CA ASP A 353 24.93 -20.97 -17.99
C ASP A 353 26.29 -20.46 -17.47
N GLU A 354 27.32 -21.28 -17.63
CA GLU A 354 28.70 -20.97 -17.25
C GLU A 354 29.23 -19.71 -17.95
N SER A 355 28.63 -19.30 -19.08
CA SER A 355 29.02 -18.11 -19.84
C SER A 355 28.84 -16.81 -19.04
N PHE A 356 27.86 -16.74 -18.14
CA PHE A 356 27.61 -15.56 -17.30
C PHE A 356 28.48 -15.52 -16.02
N GLY A 357 29.15 -16.61 -15.67
CA GLY A 357 30.03 -16.68 -14.49
C GLY A 357 29.37 -16.22 -13.18
N GLN A 358 30.12 -15.48 -12.35
CA GLN A 358 29.59 -14.95 -11.08
C GLN A 358 28.51 -13.86 -11.24
N ASN A 359 28.28 -13.39 -12.47
CA ASN A 359 27.31 -12.35 -12.81
C ASN A 359 26.00 -12.92 -13.38
N SER A 360 25.80 -14.24 -13.30
CA SER A 360 24.57 -14.91 -13.73
C SER A 360 23.32 -14.24 -13.13
N PRO A 361 22.27 -13.98 -13.94
CA PRO A 361 21.03 -13.43 -13.43
C PRO A 361 20.27 -14.29 -12.44
N GLY A 362 20.58 -15.58 -12.35
CA GLY A 362 20.05 -16.44 -11.30
C GLY A 362 20.73 -16.22 -9.94
N ARG A 363 21.96 -15.68 -9.90
CA ARG A 363 22.81 -15.76 -8.71
C ARG A 363 22.60 -14.60 -7.75
N GLU A 364 22.32 -14.91 -6.48
CA GLU A 364 22.32 -13.91 -5.39
C GLU A 364 23.73 -13.35 -5.17
N THR A 365 23.85 -12.02 -5.26
CA THR A 365 25.10 -11.30 -5.03
C THR A 365 25.13 -10.59 -3.68
N HIS A 366 23.99 -10.38 -3.03
CA HIS A 366 23.88 -9.74 -1.73
C HIS A 366 24.66 -10.52 -0.67
N PRO A 367 25.61 -9.90 0.07
CA PRO A 367 26.48 -10.60 1.01
C PRO A 367 25.71 -11.28 2.15
N LEU A 368 24.59 -10.68 2.55
CA LEU A 368 23.70 -11.16 3.61
C LEU A 368 22.41 -11.82 3.07
N GLY A 369 22.30 -12.03 1.75
CA GLY A 369 21.16 -12.70 1.08
C GLY A 369 19.78 -12.07 1.31
N MET A 370 19.69 -10.74 1.28
CA MET A 370 18.43 -9.99 1.38
C MET A 370 17.80 -9.69 0.01
N GLY A 371 18.46 -10.08 -1.08
CA GLY A 371 18.09 -9.70 -2.44
C GLY A 371 17.09 -10.65 -3.10
N THR A 372 16.98 -11.90 -2.62
CA THR A 372 16.18 -12.97 -3.24
C THR A 372 15.06 -13.53 -2.35
N PHE A 373 13.97 -13.95 -2.99
CA PHE A 373 12.77 -14.54 -2.39
C PHE A 373 12.49 -15.89 -3.06
N PRO A 374 13.33 -16.91 -2.82
CA PRO A 374 13.44 -18.08 -3.67
C PRO A 374 12.19 -18.97 -3.71
N LEU A 375 11.29 -18.83 -2.75
CA LEU A 375 10.08 -19.63 -2.61
C LEU A 375 8.81 -18.83 -2.95
N ALA A 376 8.91 -17.52 -3.19
CA ALA A 376 7.75 -16.68 -3.51
C ALA A 376 6.98 -17.17 -4.73
N HIS A 377 7.69 -17.61 -5.78
CA HIS A 377 7.07 -18.14 -7.00
C HIS A 377 6.19 -19.39 -6.80
N ARG A 378 6.28 -20.06 -5.63
CA ARG A 378 5.47 -21.26 -5.34
C ARG A 378 4.04 -20.92 -4.92
N SER A 379 3.84 -19.75 -4.32
CA SER A 379 2.52 -19.29 -3.85
C SER A 379 1.74 -18.52 -4.93
N ILE A 380 2.35 -18.26 -6.10
CA ILE A 380 1.81 -17.37 -7.13
C ILE A 380 1.49 -18.15 -8.42
N LYS A 381 0.30 -17.93 -8.98
CA LYS A 381 -0.07 -18.45 -10.31
C LYS A 381 0.57 -17.61 -11.41
N ASN A 382 0.41 -16.28 -11.34
CA ASN A 382 0.86 -15.35 -12.37
C ASN A 382 1.59 -14.15 -11.79
N THR A 383 2.71 -13.77 -12.40
CA THR A 383 3.51 -12.59 -12.02
C THR A 383 3.71 -11.69 -13.23
N VAL A 384 3.48 -10.40 -13.06
CA VAL A 384 3.74 -9.38 -14.07
C VAL A 384 4.65 -8.30 -13.48
N VAL A 385 5.74 -8.00 -14.16
CA VAL A 385 6.65 -6.91 -13.79
C VAL A 385 6.42 -5.74 -14.75
N LEU A 386 5.97 -4.61 -14.22
CA LEU A 386 5.86 -3.36 -14.96
C LEU A 386 7.07 -2.50 -14.59
N HIS A 387 7.89 -2.11 -15.57
CA HIS A 387 9.14 -1.38 -15.31
C HIS A 387 9.37 -0.26 -16.33
N SER A 388 10.14 0.75 -15.97
CA SER A 388 10.58 1.83 -16.85
C SER A 388 12.07 2.07 -16.69
N ARG A 389 12.78 2.24 -17.81
CA ARG A 389 14.19 2.67 -17.80
C ARG A 389 14.32 4.17 -17.53
N GLU A 390 13.24 4.91 -17.72
CA GLU A 390 13.16 6.35 -17.46
C GLU A 390 12.72 6.63 -16.02
N ASP A 391 12.58 5.59 -15.20
CA ASP A 391 12.41 5.75 -13.76
C ASP A 391 13.67 6.38 -13.15
N GLY A 392 13.59 7.65 -12.73
CA GLY A 392 14.70 8.37 -12.10
C GLY A 392 15.25 7.72 -10.82
N ILE A 393 14.45 6.90 -10.13
CA ILE A 393 14.83 6.19 -8.90
C ILE A 393 15.54 4.88 -9.16
N LEU A 394 14.97 4.07 -10.05
CA LEU A 394 15.54 2.76 -10.38
C LEU A 394 16.67 2.91 -11.41
N GLY A 395 16.64 3.99 -12.20
CA GLY A 395 17.69 4.60 -13.01
C GLY A 395 17.78 4.08 -14.44
N PRO A 396 18.28 4.86 -15.42
CA PRO A 396 18.69 4.34 -16.72
C PRO A 396 19.97 3.51 -16.60
N SER A 397 20.05 2.41 -17.34
CA SER A 397 21.26 1.57 -17.45
C SER A 397 22.28 2.20 -18.41
N GLY A 398 22.82 3.37 -18.10
CA GLY A 398 24.10 3.79 -18.66
C GLY A 398 25.19 3.21 -17.78
N GLU A 399 26.11 2.41 -18.31
CA GLU A 399 27.33 2.08 -17.56
C GLU A 399 27.99 3.40 -17.17
N PRO A 400 28.13 3.73 -15.87
CA PRO A 400 29.02 4.81 -15.51
C PRO A 400 30.40 4.33 -15.91
N ASP A 401 31.05 5.12 -16.76
CA ASP A 401 32.41 4.90 -17.22
C ASP A 401 33.27 4.47 -16.01
N ALA A 402 33.72 3.21 -16.01
CA ALA A 402 34.31 2.55 -14.84
C ALA A 402 35.63 3.21 -14.36
N SER A 403 36.09 4.25 -15.05
CA SER A 403 37.25 5.07 -14.74
C SER A 403 36.96 6.43 -14.09
N ALA A 404 35.72 6.87 -13.97
CA ALA A 404 35.40 8.14 -13.34
C ALA A 404 35.19 7.97 -11.82
N TRP A 405 36.22 8.30 -11.04
CA TRP A 405 36.08 8.44 -9.60
C TRP A 405 35.03 9.53 -9.29
N TYR A 406 34.00 9.13 -8.55
CA TYR A 406 32.92 9.99 -8.05
C TYR A 406 33.47 11.06 -7.08
N ASP A 407 33.25 12.36 -7.35
CA ASP A 407 33.59 13.45 -6.40
C ASP A 407 32.43 13.63 -5.38
N PRO A 408 32.66 13.44 -4.07
CA PRO A 408 31.63 13.60 -3.04
C PRO A 408 31.01 15.00 -2.95
N ARG A 409 31.58 16.02 -3.60
CA ARG A 409 31.06 17.40 -3.58
C ARG A 409 29.91 17.66 -4.56
N ASP A 410 29.82 16.91 -5.66
CA ASP A 410 28.70 17.03 -6.61
C ASP A 410 27.36 16.68 -5.91
N TRP A 411 27.40 15.79 -4.92
CA TRP A 411 26.25 15.42 -4.09
C TRP A 411 25.82 16.48 -3.07
N LEU A 412 26.71 17.37 -2.60
CA LEU A 412 26.33 18.38 -1.61
C LEU A 412 25.40 19.45 -2.21
N ASP A 413 25.61 19.79 -3.48
CA ASP A 413 24.71 20.66 -4.25
C ASP A 413 23.37 19.94 -4.53
N ASP A 414 23.41 18.63 -4.79
CA ASP A 414 22.24 17.77 -4.98
C ASP A 414 21.39 17.55 -3.71
N VAL A 415 22.03 17.53 -2.53
CA VAL A 415 21.35 17.39 -1.23
C VAL A 415 20.70 18.68 -0.77
N ALA A 416 21.32 19.82 -1.05
CA ALA A 416 20.67 21.12 -0.81
C ALA A 416 19.39 21.23 -1.65
N ALA A 417 19.40 20.75 -2.89
CA ALA A 417 18.21 20.65 -3.74
C ALA A 417 17.20 19.57 -3.25
N PHE A 418 17.68 18.46 -2.68
CA PHE A 418 16.85 17.37 -2.12
C PHE A 418 16.08 17.76 -0.84
N VAL A 419 16.62 18.68 -0.04
CA VAL A 419 16.04 19.14 1.23
C VAL A 419 14.97 20.23 1.03
N ASP A 420 15.10 21.07 0.00
CA ASP A 420 14.22 22.23 -0.23
C ASP A 420 13.08 22.01 -1.26
N ALA A 421 13.00 20.84 -1.93
CA ALA A 421 11.99 20.58 -2.98
C ALA A 421 10.68 19.91 -2.48
N PRO A 422 9.50 20.23 -3.08
CA PRO A 422 8.20 19.64 -2.72
C PRO A 422 8.16 18.10 -2.92
N GLN A 423 7.26 17.43 -2.20
CA GLN A 423 7.22 15.97 -2.02
C GLN A 423 7.16 15.11 -3.31
N ASP A 424 6.69 15.65 -4.43
CA ASP A 424 6.35 14.88 -5.64
C ASP A 424 7.39 14.92 -6.78
N ASP A 425 8.33 15.88 -6.78
CA ASP A 425 9.36 16.04 -7.85
C ASP A 425 10.73 15.46 -7.48
N ARG A 426 10.79 14.73 -6.37
CA ARG A 426 12.01 14.52 -5.57
C ARG A 426 13.23 13.84 -6.24
N LEU A 427 13.13 13.23 -7.42
CA LEU A 427 14.04 12.13 -7.77
C LEU A 427 14.40 12.00 -9.27
N GLY A 428 14.03 12.97 -10.11
CA GLY A 428 14.18 12.88 -11.57
C GLY A 428 15.54 13.27 -12.15
N GLU A 429 16.36 14.07 -11.47
CA GLU A 429 17.55 14.69 -12.09
C GLU A 429 18.87 13.91 -11.89
N LEU A 430 18.90 12.90 -11.03
CA LEU A 430 20.14 12.23 -10.61
C LEU A 430 20.07 10.72 -10.85
N GLY A 431 20.50 10.30 -12.03
CA GLY A 431 20.45 8.91 -12.51
C GLY A 431 20.61 7.84 -11.42
N GLY A 432 19.53 7.08 -11.20
CA GLY A 432 19.48 5.78 -10.53
C GLY A 432 20.04 5.73 -9.12
N ALA A 433 19.18 5.84 -8.10
CA ALA A 433 19.52 5.62 -6.70
C ALA A 433 19.66 4.13 -6.34
N TYR A 434 18.94 3.25 -7.06
CA TYR A 434 18.89 1.83 -6.73
C TYR A 434 20.23 1.07 -6.84
N PRO A 435 21.04 1.22 -7.92
CA PRO A 435 22.31 0.50 -8.03
C PRO A 435 23.36 0.93 -6.99
N LYS A 436 23.19 2.10 -6.38
CA LYS A 436 24.12 2.71 -5.43
C LYS A 436 23.89 2.27 -3.98
N LYS A 437 22.76 1.59 -3.70
CA LYS A 437 22.21 1.36 -2.35
C LYS A 437 22.95 0.34 -1.47
N TRP A 438 23.68 -0.64 -2.04
CA TRP A 438 24.44 -1.62 -1.22
C TRP A 438 25.93 -1.28 -1.09
N TRP A 439 26.47 -0.33 -1.88
CA TRP A 439 27.92 -0.04 -1.93
C TRP A 439 28.30 1.36 -1.47
N THR A 440 27.49 2.37 -1.79
CA THR A 440 27.90 3.78 -1.79
C THR A 440 26.72 4.71 -1.51
N PHE A 441 26.04 4.54 -0.38
CA PHE A 441 25.36 5.66 0.26
C PHE A 441 26.31 6.25 1.32
N PRO A 442 26.57 7.57 1.35
CA PRO A 442 27.89 8.09 1.66
C PRO A 442 28.34 7.98 3.14
N PRO A 443 29.66 7.97 3.38
CA PRO A 443 30.31 7.65 4.66
C PRO A 443 30.27 8.76 5.71
N LEU A 444 29.55 9.86 5.47
CA LEU A 444 29.63 11.05 6.33
C LEU A 444 28.39 11.28 7.22
N VAL A 445 27.24 10.66 6.95
CA VAL A 445 26.09 10.73 7.89
C VAL A 445 25.24 9.44 8.01
N ALA A 446 25.24 8.50 7.04
CA ALA A 446 24.37 7.30 7.13
C ALA A 446 24.88 5.99 6.46
N GLY A 447 26.18 5.87 6.18
CA GLY A 447 26.93 4.60 6.29
C GLY A 447 26.67 3.40 5.36
N GLY A 448 25.60 3.25 4.59
CA GLY A 448 25.37 2.06 3.75
C GLY A 448 25.45 0.75 4.56
N LEU A 449 26.37 -0.18 4.22
CA LEU A 449 26.64 -1.38 5.04
C LEU A 449 27.17 -1.06 6.46
N GLY A 450 27.56 0.19 6.73
CA GLY A 450 27.79 0.75 8.06
C GLY A 450 26.58 0.62 8.98
N TYR A 451 25.36 0.65 8.44
CA TYR A 451 24.17 0.31 9.24
C TYR A 451 24.26 -1.11 9.79
N PHE A 452 24.63 -2.13 8.99
CA PHE A 452 24.80 -3.50 9.49
C PHE A 452 25.94 -3.59 10.49
N ARG A 453 27.04 -2.88 10.25
CA ARG A 453 28.14 -2.79 11.20
C ARG A 453 27.62 -2.29 12.55
N ASP A 454 26.96 -1.14 12.58
CA ASP A 454 26.48 -0.51 13.80
C ASP A 454 25.39 -1.37 14.47
N TYR A 455 24.46 -1.92 13.68
CA TYR A 455 23.41 -2.85 14.10
C TYR A 455 23.94 -4.08 14.84
N TYR A 456 24.96 -4.74 14.27
CA TYR A 456 25.57 -5.92 14.87
C TYR A 456 26.55 -5.56 15.99
N PHE A 457 27.19 -4.39 15.94
CA PHE A 457 28.06 -3.90 17.00
C PHE A 457 27.29 -3.61 18.28
N GLU A 458 26.14 -2.95 18.18
CA GLU A 458 25.27 -2.68 19.34
C GLU A 458 24.79 -3.97 19.99
N ARG A 459 24.35 -4.95 19.18
CA ARG A 459 23.87 -6.24 19.68
C ARG A 459 24.99 -7.08 20.28
N ALA A 460 26.14 -7.11 19.63
CA ALA A 460 27.30 -7.81 20.16
C ALA A 460 27.82 -7.18 21.46
N ARG A 461 27.73 -5.84 21.61
CA ARG A 461 28.01 -5.15 22.89
C ARG A 461 27.06 -5.61 24.00
N ALA A 462 25.77 -5.80 23.68
CA ALA A 462 24.77 -6.26 24.65
C ALA A 462 24.99 -7.71 25.12
N LEU A 463 25.72 -8.54 24.37
CA LEU A 463 26.11 -9.89 24.78
C LEU A 463 27.20 -9.90 25.88
N GLY A 464 27.87 -8.76 26.13
CA GLY A 464 28.91 -8.62 27.14
C GLY A 464 30.30 -9.13 26.72
N GLY A 465 31.30 -9.00 27.60
CA GLY A 465 32.68 -9.48 27.39
C GLY A 465 33.63 -8.46 26.76
N ASP A 466 34.80 -8.92 26.29
CA ASP A 466 35.88 -8.09 25.74
C ASP A 466 35.57 -7.48 24.34
N TRP A 467 34.32 -7.51 23.88
CA TRP A 467 33.89 -7.07 22.54
C TRP A 467 34.21 -5.58 22.29
N GLU A 468 33.92 -4.73 23.27
CA GLU A 468 34.17 -3.28 23.17
C GLU A 468 35.67 -2.99 23.03
N ALA A 469 36.52 -3.71 23.77
CA ALA A 469 37.97 -3.64 23.66
C ALA A 469 38.49 -4.20 22.33
N ALA A 470 38.00 -5.36 21.89
CA ALA A 470 38.40 -6.00 20.64
C ALA A 470 38.08 -5.12 19.41
N MET A 471 36.93 -4.44 19.42
CA MET A 471 36.49 -3.60 18.30
C MET A 471 37.17 -2.23 18.28
N LEU A 472 37.36 -1.60 19.44
CA LEU A 472 38.17 -0.37 19.55
C LEU A 472 39.57 -0.58 19.00
N VAL A 473 40.18 -1.73 19.32
CA VAL A 473 41.49 -2.09 18.80
C VAL A 473 41.46 -2.41 17.31
N HIS A 474 40.44 -3.12 16.80
CA HIS A 474 40.30 -3.38 15.36
C HIS A 474 40.16 -2.10 14.52
N LEU A 475 39.43 -1.10 15.04
CA LEU A 475 39.23 0.21 14.39
C LEU A 475 40.45 1.13 14.53
N GLN A 476 41.19 1.07 15.65
CA GLN A 476 42.35 1.93 15.93
C GLN A 476 43.67 1.39 15.37
N GLN A 477 43.86 0.07 15.30
CA GLN A 477 45.14 -0.57 14.97
C GLN A 477 45.12 -1.33 13.65
N ARG A 478 44.77 -0.65 12.55
CA ARG A 478 44.95 -1.17 11.16
C ARG A 478 46.40 -1.63 10.83
N ALA A 479 47.37 -1.48 11.75
CA ALA A 479 48.80 -1.54 11.45
C ALA A 479 49.66 -2.45 12.35
N GLN A 480 49.14 -3.15 13.37
CA GLN A 480 49.99 -4.00 14.24
C GLN A 480 49.39 -5.40 14.42
N HIS A 481 50.05 -6.40 13.84
CA HIS A 481 49.69 -7.82 13.95
C HIS A 481 50.05 -8.36 15.35
N GLU A 482 49.31 -7.97 16.38
CA GLU A 482 49.46 -8.54 17.72
C GLU A 482 48.57 -9.77 17.90
N PRO A 483 49.15 -10.97 18.19
CA PRO A 483 48.39 -12.21 18.34
C PRO A 483 47.31 -12.16 19.42
N HIS A 484 47.54 -11.40 20.50
CA HIS A 484 46.58 -11.25 21.59
C HIS A 484 45.30 -10.51 21.15
N ILE A 485 45.46 -9.46 20.35
CA ILE A 485 44.36 -8.66 19.81
C ILE A 485 43.51 -9.49 18.84
N GLN A 486 44.17 -10.23 17.95
CA GLN A 486 43.47 -11.11 17.02
C GLN A 486 42.64 -12.17 17.77
N HIS A 487 43.20 -12.74 18.85
CA HIS A 487 42.48 -13.68 19.72
C HIS A 487 41.25 -13.05 20.40
N LEU A 488 41.35 -11.79 20.86
CA LEU A 488 40.20 -11.06 21.41
C LEU A 488 39.10 -10.89 20.37
N ILE A 489 39.45 -10.45 19.16
CA ILE A 489 38.52 -10.27 18.03
C ILE A 489 37.84 -11.60 17.67
N ASP A 490 38.60 -12.69 17.60
CA ASP A 490 38.05 -14.00 17.23
C ASP A 490 37.09 -14.54 18.29
N ARG A 491 37.42 -14.44 19.59
CA ARG A 491 36.48 -14.79 20.68
C ARG A 491 35.18 -13.98 20.62
N ALA A 492 35.31 -12.70 20.29
CA ALA A 492 34.17 -11.81 20.12
C ALA A 492 33.23 -12.30 19.00
N TRP A 493 33.78 -12.66 17.84
CA TRP A 493 33.02 -13.22 16.72
C TRP A 493 32.44 -14.59 17.02
N ASP A 494 33.12 -15.43 17.79
CA ASP A 494 32.61 -16.72 18.22
C ASP A 494 31.38 -16.56 19.12
N ALA A 495 31.40 -15.59 20.04
CA ALA A 495 30.25 -15.27 20.88
C ALA A 495 29.04 -14.78 20.07
N LEU A 496 29.25 -13.88 19.11
CA LEU A 496 28.19 -13.42 18.19
C LEU A 496 27.64 -14.57 17.32
N THR A 497 28.52 -15.43 16.81
CA THR A 497 28.15 -16.62 16.03
C THR A 497 27.26 -17.55 16.85
N GLN A 498 27.64 -17.83 18.10
CA GLN A 498 26.84 -18.66 18.98
C GLN A 498 25.48 -18.03 19.27
N ALA A 499 25.42 -16.72 19.51
CA ALA A 499 24.16 -16.01 19.74
C ALA A 499 23.20 -16.08 18.54
N ILE A 500 23.74 -15.96 17.32
CA ILE A 500 22.98 -16.13 16.06
C ILE A 500 22.40 -17.56 15.96
N ILE A 501 23.20 -18.58 16.23
CA ILE A 501 22.76 -19.99 16.18
C ILE A 501 21.72 -20.25 17.27
N ASP A 502 21.93 -19.74 18.48
CA ASP A 502 21.00 -19.92 19.58
C ASP A 502 19.66 -19.21 19.32
N GLU A 503 19.65 -18.08 18.62
CA GLU A 503 18.42 -17.44 18.15
C GLU A 503 17.64 -18.35 17.19
N ALA A 504 18.31 -18.94 16.19
CA ALA A 504 17.67 -19.91 15.30
C ALA A 504 17.12 -21.13 16.07
N ARG A 505 17.87 -21.64 17.05
CA ARG A 505 17.45 -22.75 17.90
C ARG A 505 16.23 -22.39 18.74
N ARG A 506 16.20 -21.19 19.36
CA ARG A 506 15.04 -20.69 20.13
C ARG A 506 13.80 -20.56 19.24
N ALA A 507 13.95 -19.96 18.06
CA ALA A 507 12.85 -19.83 17.10
C ALA A 507 12.33 -21.20 16.63
N ALA A 508 13.23 -22.15 16.38
CA ALA A 508 12.88 -23.52 16.01
C ALA A 508 12.21 -24.30 17.14
N ALA A 509 12.54 -24.04 18.41
CA ALA A 509 11.89 -24.66 19.56
C ALA A 509 10.48 -24.08 19.81
N ALA A 510 10.27 -22.80 19.51
CA ALA A 510 8.97 -22.14 19.63
C ALA A 510 7.98 -22.51 18.51
N THR A 511 8.47 -23.13 17.42
CA THR A 511 7.67 -23.47 16.23
C THR A 511 7.64 -24.99 16.04
N PRO A 512 6.48 -25.64 15.90
CA PRO A 512 6.41 -27.08 15.68
C PRO A 512 7.25 -27.57 14.48
N ALA A 513 7.73 -28.81 14.55
CA ALA A 513 8.42 -29.45 13.43
C ALA A 513 7.42 -29.86 12.34
N GLY A 514 7.74 -29.58 11.07
CA GLY A 514 6.89 -29.87 9.92
C GLY A 514 6.65 -28.63 9.03
N PRO A 515 5.73 -28.70 8.06
CA PRO A 515 5.24 -27.53 7.34
C PRO A 515 4.74 -26.48 8.34
N LEU A 516 5.08 -25.22 8.08
CA LEU A 516 4.64 -24.10 8.91
C LEU A 516 3.11 -23.99 8.87
N ASP A 517 2.45 -24.32 9.99
CA ASP A 517 1.00 -24.18 10.15
C ASP A 517 0.62 -22.68 10.05
N PRO A 518 -0.36 -22.31 9.20
CA PRO A 518 -0.89 -20.94 9.12
C PRO A 518 -1.31 -20.33 10.46
N ASN A 519 -1.75 -21.14 11.42
CA ASN A 519 -2.21 -20.70 12.74
C ASN A 519 -1.08 -20.50 13.76
N VAL A 520 0.14 -20.94 13.44
CA VAL A 520 1.31 -20.73 14.30
C VAL A 520 1.91 -19.35 14.02
N PRO A 521 2.03 -18.49 15.04
CA PRO A 521 2.70 -17.21 14.91
C PRO A 521 4.11 -17.37 14.35
N LEU A 522 4.49 -16.46 13.46
CA LEU A 522 5.85 -16.43 12.94
C LEU A 522 6.83 -16.05 14.06
N PRO A 523 8.00 -16.71 14.15
CA PRO A 523 9.03 -16.29 15.10
C PRO A 523 9.52 -14.88 14.74
N GLU A 524 9.88 -14.09 15.75
CA GLU A 524 10.59 -12.83 15.56
C GLU A 524 12.10 -13.08 15.52
N TYR A 525 12.79 -12.30 14.71
CA TYR A 525 14.24 -12.39 14.52
C TYR A 525 14.87 -11.04 14.79
N ASP A 526 15.94 -11.05 15.57
CA ASP A 526 16.77 -9.90 15.86
C ASP A 526 18.13 -10.05 15.15
N LEU A 527 19.04 -10.90 15.63
CA LEU A 527 20.33 -11.10 14.95
C LEU A 527 20.17 -11.67 13.53
N LEU A 528 19.08 -12.41 13.29
CA LEU A 528 18.76 -13.01 12.01
C LEU A 528 17.81 -12.15 11.14
N LYS A 529 17.57 -10.89 11.51
CA LYS A 529 16.66 -9.97 10.79
C LYS A 529 16.92 -9.87 9.27
N PRO A 530 18.17 -9.89 8.74
CA PRO A 530 18.41 -9.92 7.29
C PRO A 530 17.79 -11.12 6.56
N LEU A 531 17.58 -12.23 7.26
CA LEU A 531 16.99 -13.45 6.72
C LEU A 531 15.51 -13.60 7.10
N ALA A 532 14.88 -12.57 7.68
CA ALA A 532 13.50 -12.62 8.15
C ALA A 532 12.44 -12.73 7.02
N HIS A 533 12.87 -12.73 5.75
CA HIS A 533 12.03 -13.14 4.62
C HIS A 533 11.78 -14.66 4.57
N HIS A 534 12.52 -15.45 5.35
CA HIS A 534 12.24 -16.86 5.60
C HIS A 534 11.26 -17.02 6.76
N GLY A 535 10.28 -17.90 6.61
CA GLY A 535 9.31 -18.21 7.66
C GLY A 535 10.00 -18.84 8.87
N ARG A 536 10.94 -19.76 8.61
CA ARG A 536 11.80 -20.39 9.60
C ARG A 536 13.25 -20.45 9.14
N ILE A 537 14.17 -20.01 10.00
CA ILE A 537 15.62 -20.08 9.80
C ILE A 537 16.17 -21.29 10.55
N SER A 538 16.91 -22.17 9.86
CA SER A 538 17.54 -23.36 10.45
C SER A 538 18.88 -23.03 11.10
N GLU A 539 19.37 -23.88 12.02
CA GLU A 539 20.71 -23.72 12.61
C GLU A 539 21.79 -23.69 11.52
N LEU A 540 21.74 -24.58 10.52
CA LEU A 540 22.68 -24.58 9.38
C LEU A 540 22.63 -23.27 8.57
N MET A 541 21.45 -22.70 8.38
CA MET A 541 21.29 -21.41 7.70
C MET A 541 21.90 -20.28 8.53
N ALA A 542 21.68 -20.30 9.85
CA ALA A 542 22.23 -19.33 10.79
C ALA A 542 23.77 -19.42 10.90
N GLU A 543 24.33 -20.63 10.90
CA GLU A 543 25.78 -20.88 10.83
C GLU A 543 26.39 -20.25 9.56
N ARG A 544 25.82 -20.56 8.40
CA ARG A 544 26.27 -20.00 7.11
C ARG A 544 26.15 -18.49 7.07
N PHE A 545 25.10 -17.94 7.68
CA PHE A 545 24.90 -16.51 7.82
C PHE A 545 25.99 -15.89 8.68
N ALA A 546 26.26 -16.44 9.86
CA ALA A 546 27.30 -15.97 10.77
C ALA A 546 28.71 -16.01 10.14
N GLU A 547 29.04 -17.09 9.42
CA GLU A 547 30.31 -17.20 8.68
C GLU A 547 30.48 -16.07 7.66
N ARG A 548 29.42 -15.76 6.91
CA ARG A 548 29.45 -14.68 5.92
C ARG A 548 29.51 -13.31 6.56
N LEU A 549 28.77 -13.09 7.65
CA LEU A 549 28.81 -11.85 8.42
C LEU A 549 30.22 -11.61 8.98
N ARG A 550 30.86 -12.65 9.54
CA ARG A 550 32.25 -12.58 10.03
C ARG A 550 33.23 -12.26 8.91
N ARG A 551 33.12 -12.91 7.74
CA ARG A 551 33.95 -12.59 6.57
C ARG A 551 33.76 -11.15 6.12
N LEU A 552 32.50 -10.69 6.07
CA LEU A 552 32.16 -9.32 5.70
C LEU A 552 32.81 -8.31 6.67
N GLY A 553 32.73 -8.57 7.98
CA GLY A 553 33.27 -7.70 9.01
C GLY A 553 34.80 -7.72 9.13
N GLN A 554 35.44 -8.89 9.13
CA GLN A 554 36.89 -9.04 9.37
C GLN A 554 37.74 -8.85 8.12
N ARG A 555 37.30 -9.38 6.97
CA ARG A 555 38.13 -9.42 5.74
C ARG A 555 37.76 -8.30 4.79
N ASP A 556 36.46 -8.07 4.64
CA ASP A 556 35.94 -7.21 3.58
C ASP A 556 35.64 -5.78 4.08
N ASN A 557 35.93 -5.45 5.35
CA ASN A 557 35.70 -4.11 5.94
C ASN A 557 34.26 -3.62 5.71
N TRP A 558 33.29 -4.52 5.85
CA TRP A 558 31.88 -4.26 5.58
C TRP A 558 31.61 -3.77 4.14
N GLN A 559 32.48 -4.10 3.20
CA GLN A 559 32.36 -3.77 1.78
C GLN A 559 32.78 -4.97 0.93
N PRO A 560 31.84 -5.69 0.30
CA PRO A 560 32.21 -6.83 -0.53
C PRO A 560 33.14 -6.41 -1.68
N ARG A 561 34.35 -6.99 -1.74
CA ARG A 561 35.45 -6.51 -2.60
C ARG A 561 35.31 -6.83 -4.08
N ASP A 562 34.48 -7.82 -4.44
CA ASP A 562 34.48 -8.43 -5.78
C ASP A 562 33.05 -8.59 -6.38
N ARG A 563 32.07 -7.79 -5.95
CA ARG A 563 30.68 -7.95 -6.39
C ARG A 563 30.03 -6.63 -6.76
N GLN A 564 29.32 -6.62 -7.89
CA GLN A 564 28.47 -5.50 -8.31
C GLN A 564 27.06 -5.61 -7.72
N VAL A 565 26.38 -4.47 -7.56
CA VAL A 565 24.98 -4.42 -7.10
C VAL A 565 24.16 -4.84 -8.29
N ARG A 566 23.19 -5.68 -8.03
CA ARG A 566 22.22 -6.07 -9.04
C ARG A 566 21.29 -4.89 -9.31
N PRO A 567 20.98 -4.61 -10.58
CA PRO A 567 20.01 -3.58 -10.97
C PRO A 567 18.62 -3.93 -10.41
N ALA A 568 17.70 -2.97 -10.47
CA ALA A 568 16.32 -3.20 -10.08
C ALA A 568 15.64 -4.20 -11.02
N LEU A 569 14.63 -4.93 -10.50
CA LEU A 569 13.86 -5.87 -11.30
C LEU A 569 13.11 -5.18 -12.43
N GLY A 570 13.35 -5.67 -13.66
CA GLY A 570 12.90 -5.07 -14.91
C GLY A 570 13.96 -4.18 -15.59
N LEU A 571 14.88 -3.57 -14.84
CA LEU A 571 15.76 -2.52 -15.37
C LEU A 571 16.76 -2.99 -16.43
N VAL A 572 17.47 -4.09 -16.18
CA VAL A 572 18.40 -4.65 -17.17
C VAL A 572 17.69 -5.18 -18.42
N GLY A 573 16.36 -5.18 -18.40
CA GLY A 573 15.51 -5.72 -19.43
C GLY A 573 15.41 -7.22 -19.29
N PHE A 574 14.19 -7.70 -19.45
CA PHE A 574 13.85 -9.11 -19.44
C PHE A 574 14.73 -9.98 -20.38
N LYS A 575 15.18 -9.41 -21.49
CA LYS A 575 16.05 -10.09 -22.47
C LYS A 575 17.30 -10.74 -21.88
N LYS A 576 17.88 -10.20 -20.80
CA LYS A 576 19.08 -10.82 -20.20
C LYS A 576 18.75 -12.00 -19.29
N VAL A 577 17.50 -12.16 -18.88
CA VAL A 577 17.06 -13.22 -17.97
C VAL A 577 16.12 -14.23 -18.63
N GLU A 578 15.62 -13.96 -19.84
CA GLU A 578 14.67 -14.81 -20.57
C GLU A 578 15.25 -16.20 -20.90
N ASP A 579 16.56 -16.27 -21.15
CA ASP A 579 17.26 -17.51 -21.46
C ASP A 579 17.63 -18.36 -20.23
N VAL A 580 17.52 -17.80 -19.01
CA VAL A 580 17.77 -18.56 -17.78
C VAL A 580 16.64 -19.57 -17.61
N GLU A 581 16.98 -20.86 -17.54
CA GLU A 581 16.04 -21.99 -17.63
C GLU A 581 14.79 -21.84 -16.73
N PHE A 582 14.98 -21.35 -15.50
CA PHE A 582 13.88 -21.08 -14.57
C PHE A 582 12.88 -20.06 -15.13
N PHE A 583 13.37 -18.90 -15.58
CA PHE A 583 12.53 -17.86 -16.15
C PHE A 583 11.97 -18.31 -17.50
N ALA A 584 12.80 -18.84 -18.42
CA ALA A 584 12.41 -19.36 -19.73
C ALA A 584 11.14 -20.23 -19.67
N LYS A 585 11.13 -21.19 -18.74
CA LYS A 585 10.00 -22.10 -18.52
C LYS A 585 8.74 -21.40 -18.04
N LYS A 586 8.86 -20.36 -17.22
CA LYS A 586 7.73 -19.61 -16.66
C LYS A 586 7.09 -18.69 -17.69
N LEU A 587 7.91 -18.15 -18.57
CA LEU A 587 7.51 -17.27 -19.68
C LEU A 587 6.81 -18.04 -20.78
N THR A 588 7.37 -19.17 -21.16
CA THR A 588 6.75 -20.08 -22.14
C THR A 588 5.37 -20.58 -21.69
N LYS A 589 5.10 -20.56 -20.38
CA LYS A 589 3.83 -20.95 -19.77
C LYS A 589 2.90 -19.78 -19.47
N ASP A 590 3.24 -18.54 -19.86
CA ASP A 590 2.50 -17.31 -19.57
C ASP A 590 2.20 -17.09 -18.07
N THR A 591 3.05 -17.66 -17.21
CA THR A 591 2.98 -17.48 -15.74
C THR A 591 3.82 -16.29 -15.27
N PHE A 592 4.74 -15.82 -16.12
CA PHE A 592 5.53 -14.60 -15.92
C PHE A 592 5.31 -13.69 -17.13
N GLY A 593 5.08 -12.40 -16.89
CA GLY A 593 4.90 -11.38 -17.92
C GLY A 593 5.64 -10.09 -17.57
N PHE A 594 5.89 -9.26 -18.59
CA PHE A 594 6.62 -8.01 -18.45
C PHE A 594 5.91 -6.91 -19.25
N VAL A 595 5.86 -5.71 -18.68
CA VAL A 595 5.38 -4.50 -19.35
C VAL A 595 6.51 -3.48 -19.29
N ASP A 596 7.15 -3.24 -20.43
CA ASP A 596 8.16 -2.19 -20.57
C ASP A 596 7.46 -0.84 -20.79
N GLN A 597 7.49 0.01 -19.78
CA GLN A 597 6.82 1.30 -19.72
C GLN A 597 7.74 2.46 -20.08
N SER A 598 8.97 2.18 -20.54
CA SER A 598 10.02 3.19 -20.73
C SER A 598 9.61 4.34 -21.65
N THR A 599 8.63 4.13 -22.54
CA THR A 599 8.15 5.18 -23.45
C THR A 599 6.99 6.03 -22.94
N TRP A 600 6.36 5.69 -21.80
CA TRP A 600 5.19 6.42 -21.29
C TRP A 600 5.15 6.68 -19.78
N LEU A 601 5.97 5.96 -18.99
CA LEU A 601 6.13 6.20 -17.56
C LEU A 601 7.51 6.79 -17.28
N LEU A 602 7.58 8.12 -17.13
CA LEU A 602 8.84 8.86 -17.06
C LEU A 602 9.21 9.33 -15.64
N ALA A 603 8.40 9.00 -14.64
CA ALA A 603 8.69 9.32 -13.24
C ALA A 603 8.18 8.22 -12.30
N HIS A 604 8.95 7.93 -11.25
CA HIS A 604 8.74 6.81 -10.32
C HIS A 604 7.37 6.78 -9.62
N SER A 605 6.74 7.95 -9.45
CA SER A 605 5.43 8.09 -8.79
C SER A 605 4.32 8.50 -9.76
N ALA A 606 4.60 8.63 -11.07
CA ALA A 606 3.63 9.07 -12.07
C ALA A 606 2.41 8.14 -12.20
N MET A 607 2.46 6.92 -11.66
CA MET A 607 1.29 6.05 -11.59
C MET A 607 0.19 6.62 -10.68
N LYS A 608 0.52 7.36 -9.61
CA LYS A 608 -0.51 7.94 -8.72
C LYS A 608 -1.49 8.81 -9.50
N TYR A 609 -0.94 9.60 -10.43
CA TYR A 609 -1.67 10.48 -11.34
C TYR A 609 -1.25 10.21 -12.78
N PRO A 610 -1.79 9.14 -13.40
CA PRO A 610 -1.33 8.67 -14.69
C PRO A 610 -1.74 9.64 -15.80
N THR A 611 -0.85 9.81 -16.77
CA THR A 611 -1.23 10.32 -18.10
C THR A 611 -2.22 9.36 -18.76
N GLU A 612 -2.95 9.82 -19.78
CA GLU A 612 -3.87 8.95 -20.52
C GLU A 612 -3.15 7.71 -21.09
N GLU A 613 -1.92 7.88 -21.57
CA GLU A 613 -1.12 6.78 -22.09
C GLU A 613 -0.72 5.78 -20.98
N THR A 614 -0.28 6.26 -19.82
CA THR A 614 -0.01 5.42 -18.65
C THR A 614 -1.28 4.69 -18.18
N PHE A 615 -2.42 5.36 -18.20
CA PHE A 615 -3.70 4.76 -17.84
C PHE A 615 -4.08 3.62 -18.80
N ILE A 616 -4.02 3.84 -20.10
CA ILE A 616 -4.37 2.81 -21.08
C ILE A 616 -3.39 1.63 -21.01
N LYS A 617 -2.09 1.90 -21.11
CA LYS A 617 -1.08 0.84 -21.29
C LYS A 617 -0.75 0.12 -19.98
N SER A 618 -0.66 0.83 -18.86
CA SER A 618 -0.27 0.23 -17.59
C SER A 618 -1.47 -0.25 -16.77
N TYR A 619 -2.46 0.63 -16.52
CA TYR A 619 -3.62 0.26 -15.71
C TYR A 619 -4.54 -0.70 -16.45
N LYS A 620 -5.00 -0.34 -17.65
CA LYS A 620 -6.00 -1.13 -18.37
C LYS A 620 -5.40 -2.38 -19.00
N GLU A 621 -4.39 -2.23 -19.85
CA GLU A 621 -3.78 -3.36 -20.57
C GLU A 621 -2.85 -4.19 -19.67
N GLY A 622 -1.93 -3.54 -18.96
CA GLY A 622 -0.92 -4.22 -18.13
C GLY A 622 -1.46 -4.93 -16.89
N ILE A 623 -2.51 -4.38 -16.25
CA ILE A 623 -3.02 -4.86 -14.95
C ILE A 623 -4.45 -5.38 -15.07
N ILE A 624 -5.43 -4.50 -15.35
CA ILE A 624 -6.84 -4.83 -15.18
C ILE A 624 -7.34 -5.86 -16.18
N ASN A 625 -6.90 -5.83 -17.44
CA ASN A 625 -7.27 -6.87 -18.41
C ASN A 625 -6.80 -8.25 -17.94
N GLN A 626 -5.58 -8.35 -17.40
CA GLN A 626 -5.06 -9.61 -16.85
C GLN A 626 -5.84 -10.07 -15.60
N ILE A 627 -6.18 -9.14 -14.71
CA ILE A 627 -7.06 -9.41 -13.56
C ILE A 627 -8.42 -9.90 -14.04
N LYS A 628 -9.03 -9.25 -15.03
CA LYS A 628 -10.34 -9.63 -15.58
C LYS A 628 -10.33 -10.98 -16.24
N GLU A 629 -9.28 -11.35 -16.97
CA GLU A 629 -9.20 -12.67 -17.61
C GLU A 629 -9.13 -13.81 -16.58
N ARG A 630 -8.46 -13.56 -15.45
CA ARG A 630 -8.00 -14.61 -14.52
C ARG A 630 -8.68 -14.59 -13.15
N SER A 631 -9.37 -13.50 -12.82
CA SER A 631 -10.15 -13.29 -11.60
C SER A 631 -11.48 -12.58 -11.93
N ARG A 632 -12.26 -12.22 -10.88
CA ARG A 632 -13.57 -11.59 -11.02
C ARG A 632 -13.61 -10.09 -10.71
N PHE A 633 -12.54 -9.53 -10.14
CA PHE A 633 -12.48 -8.09 -9.85
C PHE A 633 -12.72 -7.25 -11.12
N GLY A 634 -13.61 -6.25 -11.02
CA GLY A 634 -13.87 -5.31 -12.11
C GLY A 634 -14.64 -5.88 -13.30
N ARG A 635 -15.25 -7.07 -13.18
CA ARG A 635 -16.20 -7.61 -14.18
C ARG A 635 -17.61 -7.06 -13.90
N TYR A 636 -17.79 -5.75 -14.12
CA TYR A 636 -19.05 -5.03 -13.94
C TYR A 636 -20.14 -5.47 -14.91
#